data_AF-A0A3A4NDR7-F1
#
_entry.id   AF-A0A3A4NDR7-F1
#
_cell.length_a   1.000
_cell.length_b   1.000
_cell.length_c   1.000
_cell.angle_alpha   90.00
_cell.angle_beta   90.00
_cell.angle_gamma   90.00
#
_symmetry.space_group_name_H-M   'P 1'
#
loop_
_entity.id
_entity.type
_entity.pdbx_description
1 polymer ?
#
loop_
_entity_poly.entity_id
_entity_poly.type
_entity_poly.pdbx_seq_one_letter_code
_entity_poly.pdbx_strand_id
1 'polypeptide(L)'
;MRSFGIIFYCALLSGLSCLYTNTEEPTSTIRLGILQDEFPRQPSHADPRELSVFLQNEGYTVSFLSADQLADETALRSDPMDILILPYGATFPFAARNSFISYLKNGGAFVSMGGYAFDDLVVKRGNQWERLDTIPPDHSISGRRGKPGDWMRLQAEQIPIFDPTYPFKRTHTLGSDTQSPLLLDAWSENGTFDGFPATAMTGSNNPVFPKQYGRWYPLVTAYDRYGKSRGSVFSLVLHHDGPYKGSAWAFSGVTNENLFSNAHPRMLQTLSAAIRAIHLRTFLISTVTETDEHGVSTLVSTLANYGKNQQSVALESWIGKNALAKETVSLSRGNVNVIRHAIPHELLHNGYIPIHVSVAAGQFRDSIEHGFYQPADNDDALDDFTFQNNYMRINGKPTFLFGTNQTGMVWFSAKENPATWERDLVRMRDHGLRMLRVLHFSPYAARGYEGHGGHSSMDLAGNPPARLIRQTDDLVAMCARNGVALMLTLHDWLPVTLSDPELDAQKKWARFWADRYHGQTHVFFDIQNEPSVQPDDTADTRNRWNEFLKNRYANDSALHEAWGAFAPVEPLGEIPCNPGPDVWENPRQVDYNRFRAHLLERWIDENMNGIREGSSVIPASVGFLQSHGSAEKLFATSRLDFCNSHYHGPIEPFASITKLIDRRFRGQGFAVGEFGAWDAHEARSHGRFADETTASIRHFLAVGHDTFGMGGCFALNWDWKDFDDCLFPWGLSYAQDYVPKDWLTAYRNMSLFFRAFQPVYEDPGIYLLIPDSHRLGGQSDRVYAAIDNAIHLLFACHIDFNVINEKSLDDLPNVARTIFWPIPYCPADAVFEKVLAFVRKGGNLYFSGDLSFDEWRRPSRTSRFKKFGLPLAQGASPFQTTIPRAIPDFIVRKVGEGQVCYLPAPIEWKPLAEWEGNPYAEFLTRVEESGIFVEPNDPRLHLFSIPETNKNLIYTLFRCEKDENLREYRIQTPGGEVSLALAGFQTGLIETNREGALFALEGTGFCRGRDLCVEILGHAMLQSLDGFPLEQSQFFSIYPTQAGTIRFRSETIRNPWLVIGEMRKGQWIPFEELEPEYDKGTIQIDIDEDRAACIVLCMEKARKPEAVQALTSLVKKGNSNYGQIR
;
A
#
# COMPACT_ATOMS: atom_id res chain seq x y z
N MET A 1 9.31 -2.22 -29.55
CA MET A 1 8.19 -1.27 -29.71
C MET A 1 8.50 0.14 -29.19
N ARG A 2 9.75 0.63 -29.26
CA ARG A 2 10.09 2.04 -28.95
C ARG A 2 9.71 3.03 -30.07
N SER A 3 9.21 2.53 -31.19
CA SER A 3 8.84 3.35 -32.35
C SER A 3 7.34 3.65 -32.42
N PHE A 4 6.51 3.13 -31.52
CA PHE A 4 5.05 3.27 -31.60
C PHE A 4 4.52 4.64 -31.17
N GLY A 5 5.18 5.33 -30.23
CA GLY A 5 4.80 6.70 -29.84
C GLY A 5 5.22 7.75 -30.86
N ILE A 6 6.40 7.58 -31.47
CA ILE A 6 6.98 8.57 -32.40
C ILE A 6 6.44 8.39 -33.82
N ILE A 7 6.22 7.16 -34.30
CA ILE A 7 5.70 6.94 -35.67
C ILE A 7 4.20 7.28 -35.75
N PHE A 8 3.42 7.12 -34.67
CA PHE A 8 2.02 7.55 -34.64
C PHE A 8 1.89 9.09 -34.63
N TYR A 9 2.79 9.79 -33.91
CA TYR A 9 2.89 11.25 -33.94
C TYR A 9 3.33 11.78 -35.32
N CYS A 10 4.32 11.16 -35.96
CA CYS A 10 4.82 11.59 -37.27
C CYS A 10 3.84 11.33 -38.43
N ALA A 11 3.07 10.23 -38.39
CA ALA A 11 2.08 9.93 -39.43
C ALA A 11 0.84 10.84 -39.35
N LEU A 12 0.46 11.28 -38.15
CA LEU A 12 -0.59 12.28 -37.92
C LEU A 12 -0.17 13.68 -38.40
N LEU A 13 1.09 14.08 -38.18
CA LEU A 13 1.63 15.37 -38.64
C LEU A 13 1.63 15.53 -40.17
N SER A 14 1.85 14.46 -40.94
CA SER A 14 1.87 14.53 -42.41
C SER A 14 0.49 14.62 -43.10
N GLY A 15 -0.60 14.33 -42.37
CA GLY A 15 -1.97 14.37 -42.91
C GLY A 15 -2.74 15.67 -42.62
N LEU A 16 -2.20 16.55 -41.76
CA LEU A 16 -2.93 17.68 -41.18
C LEU A 16 -2.70 19.03 -41.88
N SER A 17 -1.81 19.10 -42.88
CA SER A 17 -1.52 20.33 -43.61
C SER A 17 -2.56 20.73 -44.68
N CYS A 18 -3.66 19.98 -44.85
CA CYS A 18 -4.64 20.24 -45.92
C CYS A 18 -6.11 20.43 -45.52
N LEU A 19 -6.44 20.53 -44.22
CA LEU A 19 -7.83 20.75 -43.77
C LEU A 19 -7.93 21.78 -42.64
N TYR A 20 -7.37 22.97 -42.84
CA TYR A 20 -7.74 24.17 -42.08
C TYR A 20 -8.36 25.18 -43.04
N THR A 21 -9.65 25.00 -43.34
CA THR A 21 -10.45 26.09 -43.89
C THR A 21 -10.90 26.98 -42.74
N ASN A 22 -10.43 28.23 -42.76
CA ASN A 22 -10.85 29.33 -41.91
C ASN A 22 -12.37 29.32 -41.68
N THR A 23 -12.79 28.92 -40.49
CA THR A 23 -14.08 29.35 -39.93
C THR A 23 -13.88 30.75 -39.36
N GLU A 24 -14.57 31.73 -39.92
CA GLU A 24 -14.58 33.12 -39.46
C GLU A 24 -14.82 33.21 -37.94
N GLU A 25 -13.81 33.63 -37.17
CA GLU A 25 -13.97 33.99 -35.76
C GLU A 25 -14.74 35.32 -35.66
N PRO A 26 -15.81 35.42 -34.84
CA PRO A 26 -16.29 36.73 -34.45
C PRO A 26 -15.23 37.42 -33.57
N THR A 27 -14.82 38.58 -34.04
CA THR A 27 -13.87 39.55 -33.47
C THR A 27 -14.27 40.06 -32.08
N SER A 28 -14.05 39.27 -31.02
CA SER A 28 -13.97 39.81 -29.66
C SER A 28 -12.65 39.37 -29.02
N THR A 29 -11.75 40.33 -28.78
CA THR A 29 -10.48 40.11 -28.06
C THR A 29 -10.74 39.60 -26.64
N ILE A 30 -10.01 38.55 -26.23
CA ILE A 30 -10.10 37.97 -24.88
C ILE A 30 -9.65 39.02 -23.85
N ARG A 31 -10.46 39.25 -22.81
CA ARG A 31 -10.22 40.25 -21.77
C ARG A 31 -9.66 39.61 -20.50
N LEU A 32 -8.51 40.09 -20.06
CA LEU A 32 -7.77 39.61 -18.91
C LEU A 32 -7.69 40.71 -17.85
N GLY A 33 -8.00 40.39 -16.60
CA GLY A 33 -7.70 41.27 -15.47
C GLY A 33 -6.52 40.73 -14.70
N ILE A 34 -5.53 41.57 -14.42
CA ILE A 34 -4.33 41.20 -13.66
C ILE A 34 -4.41 41.86 -12.28
N LEU A 35 -4.35 41.05 -11.23
CA LEU A 35 -4.23 41.58 -9.87
C LEU A 35 -2.90 42.33 -9.73
N GLN A 36 -2.96 43.59 -9.31
CA GLN A 36 -1.79 44.43 -9.08
C GLN A 36 -1.95 45.22 -7.79
N ASP A 37 -1.08 44.96 -6.82
CA ASP A 37 -0.98 45.70 -5.55
C ASP A 37 0.45 45.61 -4.99
N GLU A 38 0.73 46.31 -3.89
CA GLU A 38 2.06 46.36 -3.28
C GLU A 38 2.29 45.23 -2.26
N PHE A 39 2.06 43.98 -2.69
CA PHE A 39 2.31 42.81 -1.83
C PHE A 39 3.82 42.55 -1.60
N PRO A 40 4.20 41.89 -0.50
CA PRO A 40 5.56 41.41 -0.31
C PRO A 40 6.04 40.55 -1.49
N ARG A 41 7.18 40.89 -2.07
CA ARG A 41 7.72 40.20 -3.25
C ARG A 41 8.37 38.87 -2.86
N GLN A 42 8.03 37.80 -3.59
CA GLN A 42 8.70 36.50 -3.53
C GLN A 42 9.46 36.22 -4.84
N PRO A 43 10.47 35.34 -4.85
CA PRO A 43 11.25 35.02 -6.05
C PRO A 43 10.40 34.55 -7.24
N SER A 44 9.33 33.80 -6.97
CA SER A 44 8.44 33.26 -8.01
C SER A 44 7.32 34.19 -8.47
N HIS A 45 7.16 35.37 -7.86
CA HIS A 45 6.11 36.31 -8.27
C HIS A 45 6.40 36.88 -9.67
N ALA A 46 5.39 36.82 -10.55
CA ALA A 46 5.44 37.47 -11.84
C ALA A 46 5.33 38.99 -11.68
N ASP A 47 5.95 39.77 -12.58
CA ASP A 47 5.76 41.21 -12.63
C ASP A 47 4.49 41.54 -13.44
N PRO A 48 3.44 42.12 -12.82
CA PRO A 48 2.19 42.41 -13.52
C PRO A 48 2.37 43.31 -14.76
N ARG A 49 3.33 44.24 -14.73
CA ARG A 49 3.57 45.18 -15.83
C ARG A 49 4.27 44.48 -16.99
N GLU A 50 5.31 43.71 -16.71
CA GLU A 50 6.01 42.91 -17.72
C GLU A 50 5.03 41.95 -18.41
N LEU A 51 4.22 41.26 -17.61
CA LEU A 51 3.21 40.33 -18.11
C LEU A 51 2.15 41.02 -18.97
N SER A 52 1.69 42.21 -18.57
CA SER A 52 0.71 42.99 -19.34
C SER A 52 1.22 43.34 -20.74
N VAL A 53 2.51 43.70 -20.87
CA VAL A 53 3.13 44.03 -22.15
C VAL A 53 3.14 42.80 -23.06
N PHE A 54 3.58 41.65 -22.53
CA PHE A 54 3.56 40.39 -23.28
C PHE A 54 2.14 40.03 -23.73
N LEU A 55 1.16 40.06 -22.83
CA LEU A 55 -0.22 39.68 -23.14
C LEU A 55 -0.88 40.64 -24.15
N GLN A 56 -0.62 41.94 -24.07
CA GLN A 56 -1.12 42.89 -25.07
C GLN A 56 -0.52 42.62 -26.46
N ASN A 57 0.77 42.26 -26.53
CA ASN A 57 1.42 41.88 -27.79
C ASN A 57 0.83 40.60 -28.39
N GLU A 58 0.34 39.68 -27.56
CA GLU A 58 -0.38 38.45 -27.98
C GLU A 58 -1.84 38.70 -28.41
N GLY A 59 -2.29 39.96 -28.37
CA GLY A 59 -3.62 40.39 -28.79
C GLY A 59 -4.69 40.34 -27.70
N TYR A 60 -4.31 40.28 -26.42
CA TYR A 60 -5.26 40.32 -25.30
C TYR A 60 -5.59 41.75 -24.87
N THR A 61 -6.83 41.97 -24.43
CA THR A 61 -7.21 43.21 -23.74
C THR A 61 -6.91 43.04 -22.26
N VAL A 62 -6.02 43.85 -21.69
CA VAL A 62 -5.56 43.73 -20.30
C VAL A 62 -6.01 44.91 -19.45
N SER A 63 -6.60 44.65 -18.29
CA SER A 63 -6.89 45.64 -17.24
C SER A 63 -6.21 45.26 -15.92
N PHE A 64 -5.83 46.25 -15.13
CA PHE A 64 -5.31 46.03 -13.77
C PHE A 64 -6.42 46.14 -12.74
N LEU A 65 -6.42 45.23 -11.77
CA LEU A 65 -7.37 45.20 -10.66
C LEU A 65 -6.59 45.36 -9.34
N SER A 66 -6.99 46.32 -8.51
CA SER A 66 -6.50 46.42 -7.13
C SER A 66 -7.16 45.35 -6.24
N ALA A 67 -6.60 45.09 -5.07
CA ALA A 67 -7.22 44.18 -4.11
C ALA A 67 -8.63 44.62 -3.68
N ASP A 68 -8.86 45.93 -3.56
CA ASP A 68 -10.17 46.49 -3.21
C ASP A 68 -11.20 46.31 -4.34
N GLN A 69 -10.77 46.49 -5.60
CA GLN A 69 -11.62 46.21 -6.76
C GLN A 69 -11.93 44.72 -6.85
N LEU A 70 -10.97 43.84 -6.56
CA LEU A 70 -11.21 42.41 -6.55
C LEU A 70 -12.20 41.99 -5.45
N ALA A 71 -12.23 42.72 -4.32
CA ALA A 71 -13.18 42.50 -3.23
C ALA A 71 -14.61 42.96 -3.52
N ASP A 72 -14.79 43.86 -4.49
CA ASP A 72 -16.11 44.29 -4.93
C ASP A 72 -16.78 43.23 -5.83
N GLU A 73 -17.84 42.58 -5.34
CA GLU A 73 -18.63 41.62 -6.13
C GLU A 73 -19.15 42.22 -7.43
N THR A 74 -19.45 43.53 -7.45
CA THR A 74 -19.91 44.19 -8.66
C THR A 74 -18.77 44.34 -9.66
N ALA A 75 -17.53 44.58 -9.25
CA ALA A 75 -16.41 44.70 -10.20
C ALA A 75 -16.15 43.39 -10.97
N LEU A 76 -16.28 42.23 -10.30
CA LEU A 76 -16.18 40.91 -10.94
C LEU A 76 -17.45 40.49 -11.72
N ARG A 77 -18.58 41.20 -11.54
CA ARG A 77 -19.86 40.94 -12.24
C ARG A 77 -20.20 41.96 -13.34
N SER A 78 -19.71 43.20 -13.25
CA SER A 78 -20.18 44.38 -14.00
C SER A 78 -19.25 44.84 -15.13
N ASP A 79 -18.01 44.33 -15.20
CA ASP A 79 -17.11 44.49 -16.34
C ASP A 79 -16.70 43.09 -16.89
N PRO A 80 -16.62 42.88 -18.21
CA PRO A 80 -16.76 41.56 -18.82
C PRO A 80 -15.41 40.83 -18.92
N MET A 81 -14.63 40.77 -17.85
CA MET A 81 -13.36 40.03 -17.82
C MET A 81 -13.61 38.54 -18.08
N ASP A 82 -12.81 37.93 -18.96
CA ASP A 82 -12.92 36.53 -19.31
C ASP A 82 -12.11 35.64 -18.36
N ILE A 83 -10.91 36.09 -17.97
CA ILE A 83 -9.96 35.36 -17.12
C ILE A 83 -9.28 36.32 -16.13
N LEU A 84 -9.17 35.92 -14.86
CA LEU A 84 -8.39 36.61 -13.83
C LEU A 84 -6.96 36.05 -13.76
N ILE A 85 -5.95 36.92 -13.76
CA ILE A 85 -4.55 36.55 -13.59
C ILE A 85 -4.08 36.95 -12.18
N LEU A 86 -3.52 35.99 -11.45
CA LEU A 86 -2.99 36.13 -10.10
C LEU A 86 -1.46 35.97 -10.15
N PRO A 87 -0.69 37.06 -10.31
CA PRO A 87 0.76 37.00 -10.46
C PRO A 87 1.52 36.71 -9.16
N TYR A 88 0.81 36.75 -8.02
CA TYR A 88 1.37 36.59 -6.67
C TYR A 88 0.90 35.28 -6.02
N GLY A 89 0.83 34.17 -6.75
CA GLY A 89 0.00 32.99 -6.50
C GLY A 89 -0.30 32.65 -5.04
N ALA A 90 0.71 32.54 -4.18
CA ALA A 90 0.53 32.27 -2.74
C ALA A 90 -0.22 33.39 -1.96
N THR A 91 0.06 34.65 -2.27
CA THR A 91 -0.49 35.84 -1.62
C THR A 91 -1.84 36.26 -2.23
N PHE A 92 -2.88 36.33 -1.41
CA PHE A 92 -4.22 36.72 -1.87
C PHE A 92 -4.98 37.60 -0.85
N PRO A 93 -5.64 38.69 -1.28
CA PRO A 93 -6.35 39.57 -0.35
C PRO A 93 -7.59 38.90 0.24
N PHE A 94 -7.62 38.77 1.58
CA PHE A 94 -8.70 38.07 2.30
C PHE A 94 -10.09 38.65 1.99
N ALA A 95 -10.19 39.98 1.87
CA ALA A 95 -11.44 40.67 1.55
C ALA A 95 -12.06 40.24 0.20
N ALA A 96 -11.23 39.74 -0.73
CA ALA A 96 -11.67 39.29 -2.04
C ALA A 96 -12.09 37.82 -2.12
N ARG A 97 -12.07 37.10 -1.00
CA ARG A 97 -12.45 35.68 -0.96
C ARG A 97 -13.82 35.44 -1.58
N ASN A 98 -14.85 36.11 -1.06
CA ASN A 98 -16.24 35.77 -1.40
C ASN A 98 -16.57 36.14 -2.85
N SER A 99 -16.08 37.29 -3.31
CA SER A 99 -16.24 37.73 -4.71
C SER A 99 -15.53 36.77 -5.68
N PHE A 100 -14.32 36.32 -5.35
CA PHE A 100 -13.57 35.34 -6.15
C PHE A 100 -14.25 33.96 -6.19
N ILE A 101 -14.68 33.42 -5.05
CA ILE A 101 -15.41 32.15 -5.00
C ILE A 101 -16.73 32.25 -5.80
N SER A 102 -17.46 33.36 -5.66
CA SER A 102 -18.68 33.64 -6.42
C SER A 102 -18.40 33.71 -7.93
N TYR A 103 -17.31 34.35 -8.34
CA TYR A 103 -16.86 34.37 -9.73
C TYR A 103 -16.61 32.94 -10.27
N LEU A 104 -15.89 32.08 -9.55
CA LEU A 104 -15.62 30.71 -9.97
C LEU A 104 -16.88 29.83 -10.02
N LYS A 105 -17.78 29.94 -9.04
CA LYS A 105 -19.07 29.22 -9.03
C LYS A 105 -19.96 29.59 -10.23
N ASN A 106 -19.78 30.78 -10.78
CA ASN A 106 -20.46 31.23 -12.00
C ASN A 106 -19.70 30.90 -13.30
N GLY A 107 -18.72 29.98 -13.22
CA GLY A 107 -17.91 29.57 -14.36
C GLY A 107 -16.76 30.53 -14.67
N GLY A 108 -16.27 31.32 -13.72
CA GLY A 108 -15.07 32.13 -13.89
C GLY A 108 -13.82 31.29 -14.18
N ALA A 109 -12.78 31.90 -14.76
CA ALA A 109 -11.49 31.25 -14.96
C ALA A 109 -10.35 32.08 -14.38
N PHE A 110 -9.29 31.40 -13.93
CA PHE A 110 -8.12 32.09 -13.43
C PHE A 110 -6.80 31.40 -13.78
N VAL A 111 -5.72 32.19 -13.78
CA VAL A 111 -4.35 31.70 -13.81
C VAL A 111 -3.65 32.12 -12.53
N SER A 112 -3.06 31.18 -11.79
CA SER A 112 -2.22 31.45 -10.62
C SER A 112 -0.74 31.19 -10.91
N MET A 113 0.11 32.14 -10.57
CA MET A 113 1.54 32.12 -10.91
C MET A 113 2.39 32.22 -9.64
N GLY A 114 3.21 31.21 -9.38
CA GLY A 114 4.23 31.25 -8.34
C GLY A 114 3.70 30.91 -6.93
N GLY A 115 4.23 29.83 -6.37
CA GLY A 115 3.98 29.39 -4.99
C GLY A 115 2.68 28.59 -4.79
N TYR A 116 2.45 28.17 -3.54
CA TYR A 116 1.27 27.41 -3.18
C TYR A 116 0.05 28.35 -3.09
N ALA A 117 -0.80 28.33 -4.11
CA ALA A 117 -1.87 29.30 -4.26
C ALA A 117 -2.76 29.44 -3.01
N PHE A 118 -3.05 30.69 -2.65
CA PHE A 118 -3.92 31.08 -1.52
C PHE A 118 -3.43 30.66 -0.13
N ASP A 119 -2.15 30.30 0.03
CA ASP A 119 -1.61 29.91 1.33
C ASP A 119 -1.33 31.13 2.24
N ASP A 120 -1.10 32.30 1.66
CA ASP A 120 -0.85 33.56 2.36
C ASP A 120 -2.01 34.54 2.15
N LEU A 121 -3.14 34.33 2.86
CA LEU A 121 -4.20 35.34 2.84
C LEU A 121 -3.76 36.59 3.62
N VAL A 122 -3.90 37.76 3.01
CA VAL A 122 -3.41 39.03 3.54
C VAL A 122 -4.53 40.04 3.77
N VAL A 123 -4.33 40.94 4.73
CA VAL A 123 -5.19 42.10 4.99
C VAL A 123 -4.36 43.37 4.95
N LYS A 124 -4.97 44.45 4.48
CA LYS A 124 -4.34 45.76 4.44
C LYS A 124 -4.53 46.46 5.78
N ARG A 125 -3.44 46.77 6.48
CA ARG A 125 -3.43 47.56 7.71
C ARG A 125 -2.63 48.85 7.47
N GLY A 126 -3.33 49.97 7.39
CA GLY A 126 -2.73 51.22 6.93
C GLY A 126 -2.23 51.07 5.48
N ASN A 127 -0.94 51.32 5.25
CA ASN A 127 -0.29 51.19 3.94
C ASN A 127 0.50 49.87 3.78
N GLN A 128 0.35 48.91 4.69
CA GLN A 128 1.08 47.64 4.64
C GLN A 128 0.14 46.45 4.52
N TRP A 129 0.59 45.46 3.75
CA TRP A 129 -0.05 44.16 3.65
C TRP A 129 0.52 43.23 4.70
N GLU A 130 -0.34 42.69 5.56
CA GLU A 130 0.02 41.75 6.62
C GLU A 130 -0.65 40.40 6.37
N ARG A 131 0.09 39.30 6.57
CA ARG A 131 -0.44 37.94 6.52
C ARG A 131 -1.39 37.68 7.70
N LEU A 132 -2.47 36.97 7.44
CA LEU A 132 -3.35 36.44 8.48
C LEU A 132 -2.76 35.16 9.06
N ASP A 133 -2.35 35.21 10.33
CA ASP A 133 -1.79 34.06 11.03
C ASP A 133 -2.84 32.98 11.34
N THR A 134 -4.06 33.40 11.65
CA THR A 134 -5.21 32.51 11.91
C THR A 134 -6.34 32.80 10.95
N ILE A 135 -6.79 31.75 10.27
CA ILE A 135 -7.92 31.81 9.34
C ILE A 135 -8.91 30.73 9.76
N PRO A 136 -10.16 31.10 10.07
CA PRO A 136 -11.21 30.12 10.33
C PRO A 136 -11.28 29.11 9.18
N PRO A 137 -11.39 27.79 9.44
CA PRO A 137 -11.39 26.77 8.37
C PRO A 137 -12.44 27.01 7.29
N ASP A 138 -13.62 27.53 7.66
CA ASP A 138 -14.72 27.94 6.78
C ASP A 138 -14.38 29.15 5.90
N HIS A 139 -13.39 29.94 6.27
CA HIS A 139 -12.87 31.05 5.49
C HIS A 139 -11.58 30.73 4.73
N SER A 140 -11.06 29.50 4.80
CA SER A 140 -9.93 29.11 3.97
C SER A 140 -10.34 28.98 2.49
N ILE A 141 -9.42 29.33 1.60
CA ILE A 141 -9.52 29.08 0.15
C ILE A 141 -8.69 27.85 -0.21
N SER A 142 -7.48 27.75 0.33
CA SER A 142 -6.56 26.65 0.04
C SER A 142 -7.07 25.29 0.54
N GLY A 143 -6.94 24.26 -0.30
CA GLY A 143 -7.19 22.88 0.09
C GLY A 143 -6.23 22.34 1.15
N ARG A 144 -5.02 22.91 1.28
CA ARG A 144 -4.02 22.55 2.31
C ARG A 144 -4.60 22.59 3.73
N ARG A 145 -5.56 23.48 3.98
CA ARG A 145 -6.16 23.70 5.31
C ARG A 145 -7.48 22.94 5.51
N GLY A 146 -7.68 21.85 4.77
CA GLY A 146 -8.79 20.93 5.01
C GLY A 146 -8.73 20.30 6.40
N LYS A 147 -9.82 19.64 6.81
CA LYS A 147 -9.84 18.88 8.06
C LYS A 147 -9.03 17.58 7.87
N PRO A 148 -7.95 17.36 8.64
CA PRO A 148 -7.14 16.16 8.50
C PRO A 148 -7.88 14.91 9.00
N GLY A 149 -7.40 13.75 8.57
CA GLY A 149 -7.94 12.42 8.85
C GLY A 149 -7.43 11.42 7.82
N ASP A 150 -8.03 10.23 7.80
CA ASP A 150 -7.66 9.16 6.85
C ASP A 150 -7.79 9.59 5.38
N TRP A 151 -8.67 10.54 5.09
CA TRP A 151 -8.55 11.38 3.90
C TRP A 151 -8.85 12.81 4.29
N MET A 152 -8.27 13.76 3.57
CA MET A 152 -8.46 15.17 3.91
C MET A 152 -9.88 15.60 3.52
N ARG A 153 -10.69 16.00 4.50
CA ARG A 153 -12.06 16.47 4.26
C ARG A 153 -12.05 17.96 3.93
N LEU A 154 -12.67 18.32 2.82
CA LEU A 154 -12.74 19.69 2.34
C LEU A 154 -14.16 20.25 2.46
N GLN A 155 -14.25 21.56 2.66
CA GLN A 155 -15.46 22.32 2.42
C GLN A 155 -15.66 22.53 0.92
N ALA A 156 -16.91 22.72 0.48
CA ALA A 156 -17.24 22.87 -0.93
C ALA A 156 -16.60 24.09 -1.62
N GLU A 157 -16.16 25.09 -0.85
CA GLU A 157 -15.54 26.33 -1.36
C GLU A 157 -14.01 26.34 -1.28
N GLN A 158 -13.38 25.25 -0.84
CA GLN A 158 -11.93 25.14 -0.90
C GLN A 158 -11.49 24.73 -2.30
N ILE A 159 -10.34 25.27 -2.73
CA ILE A 159 -9.69 25.00 -4.01
C ILE A 159 -8.52 24.04 -3.75
N PRO A 160 -8.66 22.75 -4.08
CA PRO A 160 -7.68 21.72 -3.77
C PRO A 160 -6.65 21.56 -4.88
N ILE A 161 -5.82 22.58 -5.05
CA ILE A 161 -4.63 22.52 -5.92
C ILE A 161 -3.36 22.37 -5.09
N PHE A 162 -2.40 21.63 -5.63
CA PHE A 162 -1.14 21.18 -5.03
C PHE A 162 -1.32 20.17 -3.87
N ASP A 163 -0.45 19.15 -3.80
CA ASP A 163 -0.35 18.29 -2.62
C ASP A 163 0.80 18.78 -1.70
N PRO A 164 0.54 19.12 -0.43
CA PRO A 164 1.56 19.61 0.50
C PRO A 164 2.65 18.59 0.84
N THR A 165 2.44 17.30 0.57
CA THR A 165 3.36 16.18 0.78
C THR A 165 4.11 15.76 -0.51
N TYR A 166 3.92 16.51 -1.59
CA TYR A 166 4.58 16.28 -2.87
C TYR A 166 5.41 17.52 -3.25
N PRO A 167 6.52 17.84 -2.57
CA PRO A 167 7.42 18.88 -3.04
C PRO A 167 8.24 18.38 -4.24
N PHE A 168 8.70 19.31 -5.08
CA PHE A 168 9.70 18.98 -6.11
C PHE A 168 10.96 18.39 -5.47
N LYS A 169 11.49 17.32 -6.07
CA LYS A 169 12.74 16.67 -5.67
C LYS A 169 13.54 16.32 -6.91
N ARG A 170 14.87 16.54 -6.86
CA ARG A 170 15.82 16.13 -7.92
C ARG A 170 15.42 16.64 -9.31
N THR A 171 14.97 17.89 -9.39
CA THR A 171 14.63 18.53 -10.68
C THR A 171 15.91 19.01 -11.37
N HIS A 172 15.98 18.82 -12.69
CA HIS A 172 17.16 19.17 -13.50
C HIS A 172 16.78 19.90 -14.79
N THR A 173 15.64 19.54 -15.37
CA THR A 173 15.08 20.17 -16.58
C THR A 173 13.59 20.38 -16.40
N LEU A 174 13.03 21.40 -17.04
CA LEU A 174 11.61 21.46 -17.33
C LEU A 174 11.38 21.48 -18.84
N GLY A 175 10.19 21.11 -19.28
CA GLY A 175 9.85 21.14 -20.70
C GLY A 175 8.39 20.81 -20.96
N SER A 176 7.99 20.89 -22.23
CA SER A 176 6.64 20.52 -22.66
C SER A 176 6.29 19.11 -22.19
N ASP A 177 5.11 18.95 -21.59
CA ASP A 177 4.64 17.61 -21.26
C ASP A 177 4.22 16.86 -22.53
N THR A 178 4.60 15.58 -22.63
CA THR A 178 4.25 14.73 -23.79
C THR A 178 2.76 14.45 -23.94
N GLN A 179 1.99 14.62 -22.86
CA GLN A 179 0.53 14.52 -22.79
C GLN A 179 -0.15 15.90 -22.78
N SER A 180 0.60 16.97 -23.02
CA SER A 180 0.04 18.32 -23.08
C SER A 180 -1.02 18.40 -24.19
N PRO A 181 -2.22 18.95 -23.89
CA PRO A 181 -3.26 19.15 -24.88
C PRO A 181 -2.99 20.38 -25.77
N LEU A 182 -1.90 21.12 -25.55
CA LEU A 182 -1.56 22.31 -26.33
C LEU A 182 -0.74 21.92 -27.57
N LEU A 183 -1.17 22.39 -28.74
CA LEU A 183 -0.47 22.18 -30.01
C LEU A 183 0.68 23.19 -30.16
N LEU A 184 1.72 23.02 -29.35
CA LEU A 184 2.95 23.81 -29.37
C LEU A 184 4.16 22.95 -29.73
N ASP A 185 5.21 23.58 -30.26
CA ASP A 185 6.49 22.91 -30.45
C ASP A 185 7.08 22.47 -29.12
N ALA A 186 7.55 21.23 -29.06
CA ALA A 186 8.23 20.69 -27.89
C ALA A 186 9.46 21.54 -27.54
N TRP A 187 9.62 21.86 -26.26
CA TRP A 187 10.74 22.64 -25.75
C TRP A 187 11.21 22.10 -24.39
N SER A 188 12.46 22.39 -24.05
CA SER A 188 13.05 22.05 -22.76
C SER A 188 14.06 23.12 -22.33
N GLU A 189 14.19 23.32 -21.03
CA GLU A 189 15.12 24.25 -20.41
C GLU A 189 15.73 23.60 -19.17
N ASN A 190 17.04 23.81 -18.95
CA ASN A 190 17.73 23.31 -17.76
C ASN A 190 17.46 24.24 -16.58
N GLY A 191 17.25 23.67 -15.40
CA GLY A 191 17.05 24.44 -14.17
C GLY A 191 16.67 23.55 -12.99
N THR A 192 16.84 24.08 -11.79
CA THR A 192 16.44 23.43 -10.54
C THR A 192 15.27 24.18 -9.94
N PHE A 193 14.16 23.49 -9.74
CA PHE A 193 12.89 24.08 -9.35
C PHE A 193 12.44 23.54 -8.00
N ASP A 194 12.10 24.47 -7.10
CA ASP A 194 11.52 24.20 -5.79
C ASP A 194 10.02 24.54 -5.81
N GLY A 195 9.29 24.02 -4.81
CA GLY A 195 7.87 24.26 -4.65
C GLY A 195 7.07 22.98 -4.80
N PHE A 196 5.89 23.06 -5.41
CA PHE A 196 4.94 21.96 -5.48
C PHE A 196 4.48 21.72 -6.91
N PRO A 197 4.45 20.46 -7.39
CA PRO A 197 3.83 20.10 -8.65
C PRO A 197 2.38 20.55 -8.70
N ALA A 198 1.99 21.08 -9.86
CA ALA A 198 0.68 21.61 -10.18
C ALA A 198 -0.36 20.48 -10.34
N THR A 199 -0.68 19.79 -9.24
CA THR A 199 -1.76 18.80 -9.14
C THR A 199 -3.06 19.42 -8.63
N ALA A 200 -4.19 18.73 -8.81
CA ALA A 200 -5.49 19.15 -8.30
C ALA A 200 -6.41 17.97 -7.98
N MET A 201 -7.25 18.05 -6.96
CA MET A 201 -8.33 17.06 -6.82
C MET A 201 -9.44 17.34 -7.85
N THR A 202 -9.80 16.34 -8.65
CA THR A 202 -10.75 16.49 -9.77
C THR A 202 -12.12 15.84 -9.55
N GLY A 203 -12.47 15.49 -8.32
CA GLY A 203 -13.73 14.79 -8.04
C GLY A 203 -14.37 15.12 -6.69
N SER A 204 -15.29 14.27 -6.25
CA SER A 204 -16.16 14.50 -5.09
C SER A 204 -15.51 14.23 -3.74
N ASN A 205 -14.21 13.93 -3.70
CA ASN A 205 -13.48 13.61 -2.48
C ASN A 205 -14.03 12.38 -1.72
N ASN A 206 -14.22 11.28 -2.45
CA ASN A 206 -14.65 10.00 -1.89
C ASN A 206 -13.69 8.89 -2.33
N PRO A 207 -13.14 8.08 -1.42
CA PRO A 207 -12.14 7.07 -1.75
C PRO A 207 -12.70 5.82 -2.44
N VAL A 208 -14.02 5.61 -2.44
CA VAL A 208 -14.66 4.39 -3.01
C VAL A 208 -15.63 4.73 -4.14
N PHE A 209 -16.40 5.82 -3.98
CA PHE A 209 -17.40 6.27 -4.94
C PHE A 209 -17.12 7.70 -5.47
N PRO A 210 -15.92 7.98 -5.99
CA PRO A 210 -15.59 9.32 -6.47
C PRO A 210 -16.42 9.69 -7.71
N LYS A 211 -17.16 10.80 -7.64
CA LYS A 211 -17.76 11.44 -8.82
C LYS A 211 -16.75 12.41 -9.41
N GLN A 212 -16.47 12.28 -10.70
CA GLN A 212 -15.58 13.19 -11.40
C GLN A 212 -16.25 14.55 -11.60
N TYR A 213 -15.52 15.63 -11.28
CA TYR A 213 -15.95 17.02 -11.41
C TYR A 213 -15.16 17.80 -12.46
N GLY A 214 -13.94 17.36 -12.77
CA GLY A 214 -13.09 18.02 -13.74
C GLY A 214 -12.07 17.11 -14.39
N ARG A 215 -11.29 17.70 -15.30
CA ARG A 215 -10.15 17.07 -15.95
C ARG A 215 -8.93 17.94 -15.79
N TRP A 216 -7.82 17.30 -15.45
CA TRP A 216 -6.53 17.91 -15.25
C TRP A 216 -5.60 17.57 -16.41
N TYR A 217 -4.77 18.52 -16.79
CA TYR A 217 -3.81 18.39 -17.88
C TYR A 217 -2.46 18.98 -17.49
N PRO A 218 -1.36 18.22 -17.63
CA PRO A 218 -0.02 18.76 -17.49
C PRO A 218 0.34 19.54 -18.76
N LEU A 219 0.94 20.72 -18.61
CA LEU A 219 1.39 21.54 -19.74
C LEU A 219 2.91 21.56 -19.83
N VAL A 220 3.55 21.70 -18.66
CA VAL A 220 5.00 21.70 -18.48
C VAL A 220 5.32 20.76 -17.34
N THR A 221 6.35 19.95 -17.49
CA THR A 221 6.77 18.94 -16.50
C THR A 221 8.25 19.12 -16.17
N ALA A 222 8.60 18.95 -14.91
CA ALA A 222 9.97 18.85 -14.46
C ALA A 222 10.47 17.41 -14.58
N TYR A 223 11.74 17.25 -14.91
CA TYR A 223 12.40 15.95 -15.05
C TYR A 223 13.73 15.95 -14.30
N ASP A 224 14.14 14.78 -13.84
CA ASP A 224 15.51 14.55 -13.36
C ASP A 224 16.51 14.44 -14.52
N ARG A 225 17.79 14.24 -14.18
CA ARG A 225 18.87 14.11 -15.18
C ARG A 225 18.73 12.90 -16.12
N TYR A 226 17.88 11.93 -15.78
CA TYR A 226 17.60 10.74 -16.59
C TYR A 226 16.30 10.88 -17.40
N GLY A 227 15.66 12.06 -17.36
CA GLY A 227 14.40 12.33 -18.06
C GLY A 227 13.20 11.65 -17.40
N LYS A 228 13.25 11.28 -16.12
CA LYS A 228 12.08 10.81 -15.37
C LYS A 228 11.30 12.01 -14.85
N SER A 229 9.97 11.98 -14.98
CA SER A 229 9.11 13.04 -14.44
C SER A 229 9.31 13.18 -12.93
N ARG A 230 9.39 14.43 -12.48
CA ARG A 230 9.45 14.88 -11.08
C ARG A 230 8.28 15.79 -10.70
N GLY A 231 7.26 15.82 -11.55
CA GLY A 231 6.00 16.49 -11.31
C GLY A 231 5.70 17.59 -12.32
N SER A 232 4.42 17.86 -12.48
CA SER A 232 3.96 18.90 -13.42
C SER A 232 4.26 20.29 -12.87
N VAL A 233 4.94 21.14 -13.64
CA VAL A 233 5.30 22.52 -13.27
C VAL A 233 4.15 23.49 -13.51
N PHE A 234 3.43 23.31 -14.61
CA PHE A 234 2.29 24.15 -14.98
C PHE A 234 1.21 23.25 -15.55
N SER A 235 0.00 23.36 -15.00
CA SER A 235 -1.13 22.51 -15.35
C SER A 235 -2.40 23.35 -15.51
N LEU A 236 -3.40 22.79 -16.18
CA LEU A 236 -4.75 23.35 -16.19
C LEU A 236 -5.81 22.33 -15.78
N VAL A 237 -6.91 22.81 -15.21
CA VAL A 237 -8.09 22.02 -14.84
C VAL A 237 -9.35 22.62 -15.47
N LEU A 238 -10.15 21.78 -16.12
CA LEU A 238 -11.45 22.15 -16.69
C LEU A 238 -12.58 21.44 -15.94
N HIS A 239 -13.52 22.20 -15.37
CA HIS A 239 -14.62 21.65 -14.57
C HIS A 239 -15.88 21.45 -15.37
N HIS A 240 -16.48 20.28 -15.24
CA HIS A 240 -17.77 19.95 -15.85
C HIS A 240 -18.88 19.68 -14.84
N ASP A 241 -18.55 19.51 -13.57
CA ASP A 241 -19.51 19.26 -12.49
C ASP A 241 -18.96 19.78 -11.14
N GLY A 242 -19.71 19.56 -10.06
CA GLY A 242 -19.32 19.95 -8.70
C GLY A 242 -19.46 21.45 -8.42
N PRO A 243 -18.90 21.94 -7.30
CA PRO A 243 -19.08 23.32 -6.85
C PRO A 243 -18.62 24.40 -7.84
N TYR A 244 -17.69 24.06 -8.73
CA TYR A 244 -17.07 24.98 -9.67
C TYR A 244 -17.35 24.61 -11.13
N LYS A 245 -18.50 23.96 -11.40
CA LYS A 245 -18.93 23.59 -12.75
C LYS A 245 -18.78 24.73 -13.76
N GLY A 246 -18.13 24.46 -14.89
CA GLY A 246 -17.89 25.42 -15.97
C GLY A 246 -16.71 26.38 -15.74
N SER A 247 -16.05 26.33 -14.58
CA SER A 247 -14.82 27.07 -14.32
C SER A 247 -13.60 26.40 -14.95
N ALA A 248 -12.52 27.16 -15.14
CA ALA A 248 -11.26 26.67 -15.68
C ALA A 248 -10.07 27.33 -15.00
N TRP A 249 -9.08 26.55 -14.58
CA TRP A 249 -7.95 27.01 -13.79
C TRP A 249 -6.65 26.66 -14.51
N ALA A 250 -5.66 27.53 -14.47
CA ALA A 250 -4.28 27.17 -14.79
C ALA A 250 -3.37 27.64 -13.65
N PHE A 251 -2.38 26.84 -13.26
CA PHE A 251 -1.60 27.16 -12.05
C PHE A 251 -0.21 26.53 -12.06
N SER A 252 0.75 27.23 -11.43
CA SER A 252 2.10 26.76 -11.19
C SER A 252 2.51 26.98 -9.73
N GLY A 253 3.11 25.97 -9.12
CA GLY A 253 3.48 25.94 -7.70
C GLY A 253 4.96 26.21 -7.43
N VAL A 254 5.71 26.69 -8.42
CA VAL A 254 7.16 26.97 -8.28
C VAL A 254 7.39 28.13 -7.32
N THR A 255 8.34 27.98 -6.38
CA THR A 255 8.58 28.95 -5.31
C THR A 255 9.88 29.74 -5.45
N ASN A 256 10.87 29.21 -6.18
CA ASN A 256 12.21 29.77 -6.24
C ASN A 256 12.50 30.60 -7.50
N GLU A 257 11.66 30.54 -8.53
CA GLU A 257 11.92 31.20 -9.82
C GLU A 257 10.64 31.76 -10.47
N ASN A 258 10.75 32.95 -11.08
CA ASN A 258 9.66 33.56 -11.86
C ASN A 258 9.67 33.04 -13.30
N LEU A 259 8.94 31.94 -13.50
CA LEU A 259 8.80 31.30 -14.81
C LEU A 259 7.97 32.10 -15.83
N PHE A 260 7.25 33.16 -15.40
CA PHE A 260 6.37 33.94 -16.27
C PHE A 260 6.97 35.33 -16.56
N SER A 261 8.20 35.32 -17.07
CA SER A 261 8.97 36.52 -17.44
C SER A 261 9.64 36.36 -18.81
N ASN A 262 10.18 37.45 -19.34
CA ASN A 262 10.92 37.43 -20.61
C ASN A 262 12.19 36.55 -20.57
N ALA A 263 12.64 36.13 -19.38
CA ALA A 263 13.71 35.14 -19.24
C ALA A 263 13.29 33.74 -19.74
N HIS A 264 12.00 33.41 -19.69
CA HIS A 264 11.45 32.12 -20.10
C HIS A 264 10.41 32.28 -21.21
N PRO A 265 10.80 32.69 -22.43
CA PRO A 265 9.87 33.00 -23.51
C PRO A 265 8.99 31.82 -23.92
N ARG A 266 9.50 30.58 -23.81
CA ARG A 266 8.72 29.36 -24.08
C ARG A 266 7.63 29.11 -23.05
N MET A 267 7.87 29.48 -21.79
CA MET A 267 6.84 29.44 -20.76
C MET A 267 5.76 30.50 -20.99
N LEU A 268 6.14 31.72 -21.40
CA LEU A 268 5.16 32.75 -21.81
C LEU A 268 4.30 32.33 -23.00
N GLN A 269 4.88 31.66 -24.00
CA GLN A 269 4.12 31.05 -25.12
C GLN A 269 3.14 29.98 -24.60
N THR A 270 3.60 29.12 -23.69
CA THR A 270 2.76 28.09 -23.06
C THR A 270 1.62 28.72 -22.26
N LEU A 271 1.87 29.82 -21.56
CA LEU A 271 0.84 30.61 -20.86
C LEU A 271 -0.21 31.18 -21.83
N SER A 272 0.21 31.80 -22.94
CA SER A 272 -0.71 32.34 -23.96
C SER A 272 -1.63 31.24 -24.50
N ALA A 273 -1.07 30.06 -24.81
CA ALA A 273 -1.85 28.91 -25.27
C ALA A 273 -2.79 28.36 -24.18
N ALA A 274 -2.35 28.30 -22.92
CA ALA A 274 -3.19 27.92 -21.78
C ALA A 274 -4.37 28.88 -21.59
N ILE A 275 -4.14 30.20 -21.71
CA ILE A 275 -5.18 31.25 -21.66
C ILE A 275 -6.25 31.00 -22.73
N ARG A 276 -5.83 30.69 -23.97
CA ARG A 276 -6.77 30.35 -25.06
C ARG A 276 -7.55 29.07 -24.75
N ALA A 277 -6.90 28.03 -24.22
CA ALA A 277 -7.56 26.77 -23.86
C ALA A 277 -8.62 26.95 -22.74
N ILE A 278 -8.28 27.66 -21.66
CA ILE A 278 -9.22 27.93 -20.56
C ILE A 278 -10.28 28.97 -20.92
N HIS A 279 -10.10 29.75 -21.99
CA HIS A 279 -11.17 30.58 -22.56
C HIS A 279 -12.15 29.74 -23.40
N LEU A 280 -11.61 28.81 -24.20
CA LEU A 280 -12.37 27.96 -25.12
C LEU A 280 -13.25 26.94 -24.37
N ARG A 281 -12.72 26.31 -23.31
CA ARG A 281 -13.42 25.38 -22.41
C ARG A 281 -14.24 24.31 -23.13
N THR A 282 -13.65 23.78 -24.20
CA THR A 282 -14.25 22.75 -25.03
C THR A 282 -13.39 21.50 -24.96
N PHE A 283 -13.92 20.42 -24.40
CA PHE A 283 -13.13 19.24 -24.00
C PHE A 283 -14.03 18.00 -23.85
N LEU A 284 -13.43 16.81 -23.86
CA LEU A 284 -14.05 15.53 -23.51
C LEU A 284 -14.23 15.45 -21.99
N ILE A 285 -15.40 15.05 -21.51
CA ILE A 285 -15.67 14.74 -20.10
C ILE A 285 -15.27 13.29 -19.81
N SER A 286 -15.79 12.35 -20.61
CA SER A 286 -15.59 10.91 -20.41
C SER A 286 -15.77 10.16 -21.72
N THR A 287 -15.16 8.98 -21.78
CA THR A 287 -15.37 8.00 -22.83
C THR A 287 -15.58 6.65 -22.16
N VAL A 288 -16.69 5.98 -22.47
CA VAL A 288 -17.03 4.67 -21.93
C VAL A 288 -17.51 3.74 -23.04
N THR A 289 -17.46 2.44 -22.77
CA THR A 289 -18.02 1.40 -23.64
C THR A 289 -19.26 0.81 -23.01
N GLU A 290 -20.37 0.88 -23.72
CA GLU A 290 -21.63 0.22 -23.35
C GLU A 290 -21.77 -1.02 -24.23
N THR A 291 -22.20 -2.15 -23.65
CA THR A 291 -22.54 -3.35 -24.43
C THR A 291 -23.96 -3.75 -24.07
N ASP A 292 -24.80 -3.91 -25.09
CA ASP A 292 -26.20 -4.28 -24.91
C ASP A 292 -26.38 -5.79 -24.65
N GLU A 293 -27.63 -6.21 -24.46
CA GLU A 293 -28.00 -7.61 -24.20
C GLU A 293 -27.72 -8.56 -25.37
N HIS A 294 -27.51 -8.03 -26.58
CA HIS A 294 -27.16 -8.78 -27.78
C HIS A 294 -25.65 -8.82 -28.04
N GLY A 295 -24.85 -8.23 -27.15
CA GLY A 295 -23.40 -8.17 -27.27
C GLY A 295 -22.89 -7.09 -28.20
N VAL A 296 -23.73 -6.15 -28.65
CA VAL A 296 -23.29 -5.04 -29.50
C VAL A 296 -22.67 -3.96 -28.62
N SER A 297 -21.38 -3.68 -28.86
CA SER A 297 -20.64 -2.65 -28.14
C SER A 297 -20.76 -1.28 -28.82
N THR A 298 -20.98 -0.23 -28.03
CA THR A 298 -21.04 1.16 -28.46
C THR A 298 -20.04 1.98 -27.65
N LEU A 299 -19.24 2.79 -28.34
CA LEU A 299 -18.40 3.80 -27.75
C LEU A 299 -19.24 5.05 -27.48
N VAL A 300 -19.27 5.51 -26.24
CA VAL A 300 -20.01 6.69 -25.81
C VAL A 300 -19.02 7.74 -25.31
N SER A 301 -18.93 8.85 -26.04
CA SER A 301 -18.06 9.97 -25.69
C SER A 301 -18.89 11.18 -25.30
N THR A 302 -18.60 11.73 -24.12
CA THR A 302 -19.28 12.91 -23.59
C THR A 302 -18.38 14.12 -23.74
N LEU A 303 -18.85 15.19 -24.37
CA LEU A 303 -18.09 16.41 -24.65
C LEU A 303 -18.77 17.63 -24.02
N ALA A 304 -18.00 18.56 -23.49
CA ALA A 304 -18.48 19.84 -22.98
C ALA A 304 -18.06 20.99 -23.90
N ASN A 305 -18.92 22.00 -24.01
CA ASN A 305 -18.54 23.35 -24.44
C ASN A 305 -19.05 24.36 -23.39
N TYR A 306 -18.20 24.76 -22.46
CA TYR A 306 -18.48 25.82 -21.47
C TYR A 306 -17.95 27.19 -21.91
N GLY A 307 -17.53 27.32 -23.18
CA GLY A 307 -17.12 28.58 -23.78
C GLY A 307 -18.31 29.53 -23.99
N LYS A 308 -18.03 30.73 -24.49
CA LYS A 308 -19.05 31.78 -24.73
C LYS A 308 -19.82 31.62 -26.03
N ASN A 309 -19.28 30.84 -26.96
CA ASN A 309 -19.78 30.68 -28.32
C ASN A 309 -20.04 29.19 -28.63
N GLN A 310 -20.94 28.93 -29.58
CA GLN A 310 -21.03 27.60 -30.21
C GLN A 310 -19.68 27.27 -30.87
N GLN A 311 -19.25 26.01 -30.77
CA GLN A 311 -17.97 25.54 -31.30
C GLN A 311 -18.21 24.42 -32.30
N SER A 312 -17.46 24.40 -33.39
CA SER A 312 -17.33 23.23 -34.26
C SER A 312 -15.99 22.58 -33.99
N VAL A 313 -15.99 21.31 -33.61
CA VAL A 313 -14.78 20.59 -33.20
C VAL A 313 -14.56 19.35 -34.04
N ALA A 314 -13.30 19.01 -34.30
CA ALA A 314 -12.96 17.76 -34.95
C ALA A 314 -12.91 16.64 -33.90
N LEU A 315 -13.77 15.64 -34.02
CA LEU A 315 -13.79 14.45 -33.18
C LEU A 315 -13.19 13.28 -33.95
N GLU A 316 -12.17 12.65 -33.36
CA GLU A 316 -11.57 11.42 -33.88
C GLU A 316 -11.63 10.32 -32.82
N SER A 317 -12.15 9.16 -33.17
CA SER A 317 -12.13 7.95 -32.35
C SER A 317 -11.40 6.83 -33.08
N TRP A 318 -10.56 6.11 -32.34
CA TRP A 318 -9.72 5.03 -32.84
C TRP A 318 -9.85 3.80 -31.94
N ILE A 319 -9.91 2.61 -32.54
CA ILE A 319 -9.86 1.33 -31.83
C ILE A 319 -8.69 0.50 -32.37
N GLY A 320 -7.75 0.19 -31.49
CA GLY A 320 -6.44 -0.32 -31.91
C GLY A 320 -5.77 0.66 -32.88
N LYS A 321 -5.61 0.23 -34.13
CA LYS A 321 -5.05 1.06 -35.22
C LYS A 321 -6.10 1.56 -36.21
N ASN A 322 -7.36 1.15 -36.05
CA ASN A 322 -8.43 1.42 -37.00
C ASN A 322 -9.18 2.68 -36.58
N ALA A 323 -9.47 3.56 -37.54
CA ALA A 323 -10.33 4.70 -37.30
C ALA A 323 -11.77 4.21 -37.15
N LEU A 324 -12.40 4.55 -36.02
CA LEU A 324 -13.80 4.25 -35.76
C LEU A 324 -14.70 5.37 -36.30
N ALA A 325 -14.36 6.63 -36.01
CA ALA A 325 -15.02 7.80 -36.57
C ALA A 325 -14.05 8.98 -36.71
N LYS A 326 -14.30 9.81 -37.73
CA LYS A 326 -13.66 11.11 -37.95
C LYS A 326 -14.70 12.08 -38.48
N GLU A 327 -15.13 13.01 -37.65
CA GLU A 327 -16.24 13.90 -37.98
C GLU A 327 -16.09 15.27 -37.32
N THR A 328 -16.79 16.27 -37.87
CA THR A 328 -16.92 17.58 -37.24
C THR A 328 -18.22 17.61 -36.45
N VAL A 329 -18.12 17.86 -35.15
CA VAL A 329 -19.27 17.94 -34.23
C VAL A 329 -19.52 19.39 -33.85
N SER A 330 -20.77 19.83 -33.95
CA SER A 330 -21.19 21.15 -33.49
C SER A 330 -21.67 21.08 -32.04
N LEU A 331 -20.98 21.78 -31.14
CA LEU A 331 -21.26 21.81 -29.70
C LEU A 331 -21.91 23.14 -29.31
N SER A 332 -23.16 23.10 -28.88
CA SER A 332 -23.88 24.27 -28.36
C SER A 332 -23.23 24.82 -27.09
N ARG A 333 -23.27 26.15 -26.94
CA ARG A 333 -22.75 26.87 -25.78
C ARG A 333 -23.41 26.39 -24.47
N GLY A 334 -22.60 26.17 -23.44
CA GLY A 334 -23.03 25.84 -22.08
C GLY A 334 -23.58 24.43 -21.90
N ASN A 335 -23.48 23.59 -22.93
CA ASN A 335 -24.09 22.26 -22.96
C ASN A 335 -23.04 21.15 -22.94
N VAL A 336 -23.48 19.99 -22.47
CA VAL A 336 -22.81 18.71 -22.60
C VAL A 336 -23.49 17.93 -23.72
N ASN A 337 -22.70 17.34 -24.61
CA ASN A 337 -23.15 16.60 -25.78
C ASN A 337 -22.66 15.16 -25.66
N VAL A 338 -23.49 14.18 -26.02
CA VAL A 338 -23.15 12.76 -25.99
C VAL A 338 -23.11 12.24 -27.42
N ILE A 339 -21.96 11.73 -27.83
CA ILE A 339 -21.72 11.17 -29.16
C ILE A 339 -21.56 9.66 -29.02
N ARG A 340 -22.19 8.92 -29.93
CA ARG A 340 -22.25 7.45 -29.90
C ARG A 340 -21.75 6.89 -31.22
N HIS A 341 -20.77 5.99 -31.16
CA HIS A 341 -20.26 5.25 -32.31
C HIS A 341 -20.40 3.75 -32.04
N ALA A 342 -21.14 3.03 -32.87
CA ALA A 342 -21.20 1.58 -32.80
C ALA A 342 -19.80 1.00 -33.08
N ILE A 343 -19.36 0.04 -32.28
CA ILE A 343 -18.07 -0.66 -32.48
C ILE A 343 -18.34 -1.89 -33.35
N PRO A 344 -17.84 -1.95 -34.60
CA PRO A 344 -18.01 -3.12 -35.43
C PRO A 344 -17.31 -4.34 -34.80
N HIS A 345 -17.99 -5.48 -34.82
CA HIS A 345 -17.49 -6.72 -34.20
C HIS A 345 -16.14 -7.16 -34.78
N GLU A 346 -15.89 -6.90 -36.07
CA GLU A 346 -14.62 -7.20 -36.75
C GLU A 346 -13.40 -6.43 -36.22
N LEU A 347 -13.62 -5.33 -35.47
CA LEU A 347 -12.54 -4.58 -34.82
C LEU A 347 -12.19 -5.14 -33.43
N LEU A 348 -13.06 -5.98 -32.88
CA LEU A 348 -12.83 -6.68 -31.63
C LEU A 348 -12.02 -7.95 -31.90
N HIS A 349 -10.94 -8.12 -31.14
CA HIS A 349 -10.06 -9.29 -31.20
C HIS A 349 -9.62 -9.65 -29.79
N ASN A 350 -9.28 -10.92 -29.59
CA ASN A 350 -8.88 -11.45 -28.30
C ASN A 350 -7.73 -10.64 -27.67
N GLY A 351 -7.86 -10.34 -26.38
CA GLY A 351 -6.94 -9.56 -25.57
C GLY A 351 -7.36 -8.10 -25.36
N TYR A 352 -6.39 -7.30 -24.89
CA TYR A 352 -6.57 -5.86 -24.65
C TYR A 352 -6.50 -5.06 -25.95
N ILE A 353 -7.51 -4.23 -26.18
CA ILE A 353 -7.66 -3.34 -27.32
C ILE A 353 -7.73 -1.90 -26.82
N PRO A 354 -6.72 -1.06 -27.12
CA PRO A 354 -6.76 0.35 -26.73
C PRO A 354 -7.78 1.11 -27.58
N ILE A 355 -8.50 2.04 -26.95
CA ILE A 355 -9.41 2.98 -27.60
C ILE A 355 -8.90 4.39 -27.30
N HIS A 356 -8.76 5.22 -28.33
CA HIS A 356 -8.33 6.59 -28.18
C HIS A 356 -9.37 7.52 -28.80
N VAL A 357 -9.88 8.45 -28.01
CA VAL A 357 -10.80 9.49 -28.46
C VAL A 357 -10.12 10.83 -28.27
N SER A 358 -10.15 11.66 -29.30
CA SER A 358 -9.65 13.03 -29.21
C SER A 358 -10.60 14.03 -29.83
N VAL A 359 -10.64 15.22 -29.23
CA VAL A 359 -11.35 16.39 -29.74
C VAL A 359 -10.34 17.52 -29.95
N ALA A 360 -10.34 18.11 -31.14
CA ALA A 360 -9.51 19.26 -31.47
C ALA A 360 -10.37 20.51 -31.70
N ALA A 361 -9.98 21.60 -31.04
CA ALA A 361 -10.61 22.90 -31.12
C ALA A 361 -9.52 24.00 -31.08
N GLY A 362 -9.28 24.66 -32.21
CA GLY A 362 -8.17 25.60 -32.35
C GLY A 362 -6.80 24.95 -32.12
N GLN A 363 -6.00 25.51 -31.23
CA GLN A 363 -4.69 24.97 -30.81
C GLN A 363 -4.76 24.03 -29.58
N PHE A 364 -5.97 23.58 -29.22
CA PHE A 364 -6.19 22.68 -28.10
C PHE A 364 -6.70 21.32 -28.62
N ARG A 365 -6.01 20.23 -28.26
CA ARG A 365 -6.41 18.85 -28.55
C ARG A 365 -6.47 18.07 -27.25
N ASP A 366 -7.69 17.82 -26.80
CA ASP A 366 -7.94 16.94 -25.66
C ASP A 366 -8.11 15.49 -26.13
N SER A 367 -7.66 14.53 -25.31
CA SER A 367 -7.79 13.11 -25.56
C SER A 367 -8.13 12.32 -24.29
N ILE A 368 -8.84 11.21 -24.47
CA ILE A 368 -9.06 10.17 -23.46
C ILE A 368 -8.59 8.84 -24.04
N GLU A 369 -7.76 8.15 -23.27
CA GLU A 369 -7.47 6.73 -23.47
C GLU A 369 -8.49 5.90 -22.68
N HIS A 370 -9.15 4.99 -23.37
CA HIS A 370 -10.02 3.96 -22.84
C HIS A 370 -9.54 2.60 -23.35
N GLY A 371 -10.14 1.52 -22.90
CA GLY A 371 -9.80 0.19 -23.42
C GLY A 371 -10.99 -0.74 -23.43
N PHE A 372 -10.87 -1.76 -24.27
CA PHE A 372 -11.78 -2.88 -24.33
C PHE A 372 -10.96 -4.15 -24.13
N TYR A 373 -11.44 -5.11 -23.34
CA TYR A 373 -10.80 -6.41 -23.23
C TYR A 373 -11.76 -7.47 -23.76
N GLN A 374 -11.30 -8.26 -24.73
CA GLN A 374 -12.04 -9.41 -25.24
C GLN A 374 -11.36 -10.68 -24.71
N PRO A 375 -12.06 -11.57 -23.98
CA PRO A 375 -11.49 -12.83 -23.51
C PRO A 375 -10.83 -13.64 -24.64
N ALA A 376 -9.65 -14.20 -24.39
CA ALA A 376 -8.93 -15.07 -25.32
C ALA A 376 -9.16 -16.56 -24.96
N ASP A 377 -9.42 -17.41 -25.95
CA ASP A 377 -9.68 -18.85 -25.75
C ASP A 377 -8.44 -19.66 -25.31
N ASN A 378 -7.22 -19.14 -25.52
CA ASN A 378 -5.95 -19.76 -25.10
C ASN A 378 -4.84 -18.70 -25.01
N ASP A 379 -4.39 -18.38 -23.80
CA ASP A 379 -3.12 -17.69 -23.56
C ASP A 379 -2.16 -18.69 -22.88
N ASP A 380 -1.37 -19.43 -23.69
CA ASP A 380 -0.49 -20.53 -23.23
C ASP A 380 0.74 -20.06 -22.40
N ALA A 381 0.82 -18.79 -22.00
CA ALA A 381 1.98 -18.18 -21.35
C ALA A 381 1.65 -17.37 -20.08
N LEU A 382 0.59 -17.76 -19.36
CA LEU A 382 0.25 -17.17 -18.07
C LEU A 382 1.13 -17.73 -16.95
N ASP A 383 1.43 -16.89 -15.96
CA ASP A 383 2.09 -17.35 -14.74
C ASP A 383 1.08 -18.14 -13.91
N ASP A 384 1.49 -19.32 -13.47
CA ASP A 384 0.69 -20.15 -12.57
C ASP A 384 0.95 -19.74 -11.12
N PHE A 385 -0.11 -19.33 -10.41
CA PHE A 385 -0.04 -18.96 -8.99
C PHE A 385 -0.70 -20.03 -8.13
N THR A 386 0.00 -20.48 -7.09
CA THR A 386 -0.55 -21.46 -6.16
C THR A 386 -0.12 -21.13 -4.74
N PHE A 387 -0.81 -21.70 -3.76
CA PHE A 387 -0.40 -21.67 -2.36
C PHE A 387 -0.15 -23.11 -1.89
N GLN A 388 1.08 -23.42 -1.46
CA GLN A 388 1.44 -24.77 -1.01
C GLN A 388 2.65 -24.71 -0.07
N ASN A 389 2.65 -25.58 0.94
CA ASN A 389 3.75 -25.73 1.89
C ASN A 389 4.13 -24.38 2.55
N ASN A 390 3.13 -23.62 2.99
CA ASN A 390 3.25 -22.31 3.63
C ASN A 390 3.65 -21.13 2.73
N TYR A 391 3.89 -21.33 1.44
CA TYR A 391 4.34 -20.25 0.56
C TYR A 391 3.47 -20.10 -0.70
N MET A 392 3.40 -18.86 -1.18
CA MET A 392 2.97 -18.59 -2.55
C MET A 392 3.99 -19.18 -3.53
N ARG A 393 3.53 -19.61 -4.70
CA ARG A 393 4.40 -20.11 -5.76
C ARG A 393 4.06 -19.46 -7.08
N ILE A 394 5.09 -19.12 -7.85
CA ILE A 394 4.95 -18.71 -9.26
C ILE A 394 5.62 -19.78 -10.12
N ASN A 395 4.86 -20.39 -11.03
CA ASN A 395 5.34 -21.46 -11.91
C ASN A 395 6.05 -22.57 -11.12
N GLY A 396 5.46 -22.97 -9.99
CA GLY A 396 5.97 -24.02 -9.11
C GLY A 396 7.14 -23.63 -8.19
N LYS A 397 7.68 -22.41 -8.24
CA LYS A 397 8.76 -21.95 -7.36
C LYS A 397 8.22 -21.20 -6.13
N PRO A 398 8.62 -21.55 -4.89
CA PRO A 398 8.20 -20.80 -3.72
C PRO A 398 8.75 -19.38 -3.82
N THR A 399 7.89 -18.39 -3.61
CA THR A 399 8.24 -16.98 -3.80
C THR A 399 7.54 -16.13 -2.75
N PHE A 400 8.30 -15.27 -2.08
CA PHE A 400 7.70 -14.22 -1.26
C PHE A 400 7.13 -13.14 -2.17
N LEU A 401 5.82 -12.88 -2.10
CA LEU A 401 5.18 -11.90 -2.97
C LEU A 401 5.11 -10.53 -2.30
N PHE A 402 5.39 -9.51 -3.09
CA PHE A 402 5.07 -8.12 -2.78
C PHE A 402 3.90 -7.68 -3.62
N GLY A 403 3.05 -6.85 -3.03
CA GLY A 403 1.89 -6.32 -3.70
C GLY A 403 1.36 -5.06 -3.04
N THR A 404 0.15 -4.70 -3.44
CA THR A 404 -0.53 -3.48 -3.01
C THR A 404 -2.04 -3.70 -3.00
N ASN A 405 -2.74 -2.79 -2.34
CA ASN A 405 -4.19 -2.73 -2.30
C ASN A 405 -4.76 -1.63 -3.24
N GLN A 406 -6.05 -1.71 -3.53
CA GLN A 406 -6.86 -0.69 -4.19
C GLN A 406 -8.32 -0.75 -3.72
N THR A 407 -9.04 0.37 -3.74
CA THR A 407 -10.43 0.44 -3.29
C THR A 407 -11.42 0.03 -4.39
N GLY A 408 -12.70 -0.07 -4.02
CA GLY A 408 -13.79 -0.30 -4.95
C GLY A 408 -14.00 0.82 -5.97
N MET A 409 -13.21 1.90 -5.96
CA MET A 409 -13.22 2.90 -7.03
C MET A 409 -12.98 2.28 -8.40
N VAL A 410 -12.30 1.12 -8.46
CA VAL A 410 -12.07 0.37 -9.71
C VAL A 410 -13.35 0.03 -10.47
N TRP A 411 -14.47 -0.15 -9.77
CA TRP A 411 -15.76 -0.44 -10.41
C TRP A 411 -16.62 0.82 -10.63
N PHE A 412 -16.32 1.92 -9.93
CA PHE A 412 -17.13 3.15 -9.96
C PHE A 412 -16.63 4.22 -10.91
N SER A 413 -15.35 4.60 -10.78
CA SER A 413 -14.82 5.80 -11.43
C SER A 413 -14.78 5.63 -12.95
N ALA A 414 -15.16 6.67 -13.69
CA ALA A 414 -15.00 6.68 -15.15
C ALA A 414 -13.53 6.65 -15.59
N LYS A 415 -12.60 6.97 -14.67
CA LYS A 415 -11.15 6.86 -14.89
C LYS A 415 -10.62 5.45 -14.69
N GLU A 416 -11.39 4.57 -14.07
CA GLU A 416 -11.03 3.17 -13.86
C GLU A 416 -11.61 2.32 -14.98
N ASN A 417 -10.74 1.95 -15.92
CA ASN A 417 -11.08 1.22 -17.12
C ASN A 417 -9.88 0.38 -17.57
N PRO A 418 -10.05 -0.52 -18.58
CA PRO A 418 -8.96 -1.37 -19.03
C PRO A 418 -7.66 -0.64 -19.42
N ALA A 419 -7.68 0.56 -19.98
CA ALA A 419 -6.44 1.29 -20.27
C ALA A 419 -5.70 1.73 -18.99
N THR A 420 -6.45 2.22 -18.00
CA THR A 420 -5.90 2.56 -16.68
C THR A 420 -5.32 1.32 -16.00
N TRP A 421 -6.05 0.20 -16.03
CA TRP A 421 -5.59 -1.05 -15.43
C TRP A 421 -4.36 -1.61 -16.16
N GLU A 422 -4.28 -1.53 -17.49
CA GLU A 422 -3.10 -2.00 -18.24
C GLU A 422 -1.87 -1.20 -17.82
N ARG A 423 -2.00 0.13 -17.76
CA ARG A 423 -0.92 1.01 -17.31
C ARG A 423 -0.47 0.68 -15.89
N ASP A 424 -1.43 0.52 -14.99
CA ASP A 424 -1.18 0.30 -13.56
C ASP A 424 -0.57 -1.09 -13.32
N LEU A 425 -1.14 -2.16 -13.89
CA LEU A 425 -0.64 -3.53 -13.76
C LEU A 425 0.72 -3.73 -14.44
N VAL A 426 0.99 -3.07 -15.57
CA VAL A 426 2.33 -3.05 -16.18
C VAL A 426 3.35 -2.42 -15.24
N ARG A 427 3.01 -1.29 -14.62
CA ARG A 427 3.88 -0.60 -13.66
C ARG A 427 4.08 -1.43 -12.39
N MET A 428 3.04 -2.06 -11.86
CA MET A 428 3.15 -2.98 -10.73
C MET A 428 4.15 -4.10 -11.05
N ARG A 429 4.01 -4.76 -12.19
CA ARG A 429 4.96 -5.79 -12.65
C ARG A 429 6.38 -5.24 -12.77
N ASP A 430 6.57 -4.07 -13.38
CA ASP A 430 7.89 -3.45 -13.53
C ASP A 430 8.54 -3.12 -12.16
N HIS A 431 7.72 -2.89 -11.12
CA HIS A 431 8.17 -2.69 -9.74
C HIS A 431 8.27 -4.02 -8.94
N GLY A 432 8.07 -5.17 -9.57
CA GLY A 432 8.07 -6.46 -8.89
C GLY A 432 6.86 -6.70 -7.99
N LEU A 433 5.82 -5.86 -8.05
CA LEU A 433 4.56 -6.04 -7.33
C LEU A 433 3.68 -7.01 -8.12
N ARG A 434 3.49 -8.21 -7.58
CA ARG A 434 2.87 -9.36 -8.27
C ARG A 434 1.52 -9.76 -7.67
N MET A 435 0.97 -8.95 -6.78
CA MET A 435 -0.35 -9.14 -6.20
C MET A 435 -1.08 -7.81 -6.06
N LEU A 436 -2.35 -7.79 -6.45
CA LEU A 436 -3.30 -6.70 -6.24
C LEU A 436 -4.44 -7.22 -5.37
N ARG A 437 -4.66 -6.61 -4.21
CA ARG A 437 -5.87 -6.83 -3.42
C ARG A 437 -6.87 -5.70 -3.65
N VAL A 438 -8.14 -6.03 -3.89
CA VAL A 438 -9.19 -5.02 -4.14
C VAL A 438 -10.29 -5.15 -3.10
N LEU A 439 -10.62 -4.03 -2.47
CA LEU A 439 -11.61 -3.91 -1.40
C LEU A 439 -12.89 -3.25 -1.89
N HIS A 440 -13.92 -3.24 -1.05
CA HIS A 440 -15.21 -2.59 -1.26
C HIS A 440 -15.95 -3.14 -2.47
N PHE A 441 -15.97 -4.47 -2.61
CA PHE A 441 -16.60 -5.18 -3.73
C PHE A 441 -18.10 -5.44 -3.53
N SER A 442 -18.49 -5.92 -2.35
CA SER A 442 -19.89 -6.25 -2.04
C SER A 442 -20.89 -5.09 -2.12
N PRO A 443 -20.54 -3.79 -1.92
CA PRO A 443 -21.48 -2.70 -2.12
C PRO A 443 -22.11 -2.66 -3.53
N TYR A 444 -21.41 -3.18 -4.55
CA TYR A 444 -21.90 -3.24 -5.92
C TYR A 444 -22.92 -4.34 -6.18
N ALA A 445 -23.19 -5.22 -5.21
CA ALA A 445 -24.36 -6.10 -5.26
C ALA A 445 -25.68 -5.32 -5.13
N ALA A 446 -25.63 -4.14 -4.49
CA ALA A 446 -26.77 -3.27 -4.24
C ALA A 446 -26.60 -1.92 -4.94
N ARG A 447 -26.47 -0.84 -4.16
CA ARG A 447 -26.50 0.56 -4.63
C ARG A 447 -25.11 1.19 -4.77
N GLY A 448 -24.05 0.38 -4.85
CA GLY A 448 -22.68 0.87 -5.06
C GLY A 448 -22.53 1.78 -6.28
N TYR A 449 -23.18 1.45 -7.40
CA TYR A 449 -23.17 2.29 -8.61
C TYR A 449 -23.94 3.61 -8.48
N GLU A 450 -24.76 3.77 -7.45
CA GLU A 450 -25.41 5.04 -7.10
C GLU A 450 -24.53 5.91 -6.16
N GLY A 451 -23.38 5.38 -5.75
CA GLY A 451 -22.43 6.01 -4.82
C GLY A 451 -22.78 5.80 -3.36
N HIS A 452 -23.48 4.70 -3.05
CA HIS A 452 -23.87 4.34 -1.69
C HIS A 452 -23.15 3.07 -1.24
N GLY A 453 -22.37 3.18 -0.17
CA GLY A 453 -21.68 2.02 0.44
C GLY A 453 -22.57 1.13 1.32
N GLY A 454 -23.65 1.69 1.86
CA GLY A 454 -24.57 0.96 2.73
C GLY A 454 -25.34 -0.12 1.97
N HIS A 455 -25.16 -1.37 2.40
CA HIS A 455 -25.85 -2.55 1.91
C HIS A 455 -25.95 -3.59 3.03
N SER A 456 -26.75 -4.62 2.83
CA SER A 456 -27.01 -5.70 3.78
C SER A 456 -26.54 -7.05 3.24
N SER A 457 -26.37 -8.05 4.13
CA SER A 457 -26.06 -9.41 3.71
C SER A 457 -27.12 -9.98 2.76
N MET A 458 -28.39 -9.57 2.91
CA MET A 458 -29.47 -10.04 2.03
C MET A 458 -29.36 -9.53 0.60
N ASP A 459 -28.69 -8.40 0.37
CA ASP A 459 -28.42 -7.90 -0.99
C ASP A 459 -27.49 -8.84 -1.77
N LEU A 460 -26.75 -9.71 -1.07
CA LEU A 460 -25.86 -10.72 -1.64
C LEU A 460 -26.58 -12.02 -2.04
N ALA A 461 -27.88 -12.18 -1.72
CA ALA A 461 -28.63 -13.40 -1.99
C ALA A 461 -28.93 -13.62 -3.49
N GLY A 462 -28.91 -12.55 -4.29
CA GLY A 462 -29.15 -12.58 -5.73
C GLY A 462 -27.87 -12.81 -6.54
N ASN A 463 -28.03 -12.93 -7.86
CA ASN A 463 -26.88 -12.93 -8.77
C ASN A 463 -26.23 -11.53 -8.80
N PRO A 464 -24.90 -11.43 -8.88
CA PRO A 464 -24.24 -10.14 -9.03
C PRO A 464 -24.71 -9.38 -10.28
N PRO A 465 -24.74 -8.04 -10.26
CA PRO A 465 -25.14 -7.26 -11.44
C PRO A 465 -24.24 -7.53 -12.65
N ALA A 466 -24.84 -7.62 -13.84
CA ALA A 466 -24.10 -7.91 -15.08
C ALA A 466 -22.94 -6.93 -15.36
N ARG A 467 -23.09 -5.67 -14.96
CA ARG A 467 -22.01 -4.67 -15.03
C ARG A 467 -20.80 -5.06 -14.17
N LEU A 468 -21.06 -5.48 -12.92
CA LEU A 468 -20.00 -5.89 -11.99
C LEU A 468 -19.27 -7.15 -12.49
N ILE A 469 -20.03 -8.12 -13.00
CA ILE A 469 -19.48 -9.34 -13.61
C ILE A 469 -18.49 -8.97 -14.73
N ARG A 470 -18.93 -8.19 -15.73
CA ARG A 470 -18.07 -7.82 -16.87
C ARG A 470 -16.81 -7.06 -16.44
N GLN A 471 -16.95 -6.04 -15.59
CA GLN A 471 -15.78 -5.27 -15.12
C GLN A 471 -14.80 -6.14 -14.32
N THR A 472 -15.30 -7.13 -13.58
CA THR A 472 -14.44 -8.05 -12.80
C THR A 472 -13.79 -9.09 -13.71
N ASP A 473 -14.48 -9.60 -14.74
CA ASP A 473 -13.88 -10.49 -15.74
C ASP A 473 -12.71 -9.81 -16.46
N ASP A 474 -12.92 -8.56 -16.89
CA ASP A 474 -11.90 -7.74 -17.52
C ASP A 474 -10.70 -7.58 -16.56
N LEU A 475 -10.94 -7.20 -15.30
CA LEU A 475 -9.87 -7.05 -14.32
C LEU A 475 -9.10 -8.36 -14.06
N VAL A 476 -9.80 -9.50 -13.92
CA VAL A 476 -9.19 -10.83 -13.74
C VAL A 476 -8.30 -11.17 -14.93
N ALA A 477 -8.80 -10.98 -16.15
CA ALA A 477 -8.05 -11.32 -17.35
C ALA A 477 -6.86 -10.37 -17.56
N MET A 478 -7.00 -9.09 -17.20
CA MET A 478 -5.91 -8.12 -17.25
C MET A 478 -4.83 -8.38 -16.20
N CYS A 479 -5.21 -8.84 -15.00
CA CYS A 479 -4.29 -9.31 -13.97
C CYS A 479 -3.48 -10.51 -14.48
N ALA A 480 -4.15 -11.54 -15.03
CA ALA A 480 -3.50 -12.69 -15.67
C ALA A 480 -2.53 -12.24 -16.77
N ARG A 481 -3.04 -11.42 -17.69
CA ARG A 481 -2.29 -10.85 -18.80
C ARG A 481 -1.05 -10.13 -18.31
N ASN A 482 -1.03 -9.54 -17.12
CA ASN A 482 0.09 -8.81 -16.55
C ASN A 482 0.91 -9.58 -15.50
N GLY A 483 0.55 -10.84 -15.23
CA GLY A 483 1.24 -11.69 -14.27
C GLY A 483 1.05 -11.15 -12.86
N VAL A 484 -0.10 -10.56 -12.55
CA VAL A 484 -0.43 -10.06 -11.22
C VAL A 484 -1.54 -10.95 -10.68
N ALA A 485 -1.36 -11.49 -9.48
CA ALA A 485 -2.41 -12.18 -8.76
C ALA A 485 -3.47 -11.17 -8.28
N LEU A 486 -4.75 -11.51 -8.37
CA LEU A 486 -5.86 -10.71 -7.87
C LEU A 486 -6.43 -11.36 -6.61
N MET A 487 -6.42 -10.64 -5.49
CA MET A 487 -7.10 -11.02 -4.25
C MET A 487 -8.36 -10.16 -4.09
N LEU A 488 -9.53 -10.75 -4.30
CA LEU A 488 -10.81 -10.04 -4.18
C LEU A 488 -11.34 -10.15 -2.76
N THR A 489 -11.67 -9.00 -2.17
CA THR A 489 -12.38 -8.94 -0.88
C THR A 489 -13.87 -9.15 -1.13
N LEU A 490 -14.40 -10.30 -0.76
CA LEU A 490 -15.77 -10.69 -1.11
C LEU A 490 -16.82 -9.87 -0.38
N HIS A 491 -16.55 -9.51 0.87
CA HIS A 491 -17.45 -8.72 1.73
C HIS A 491 -16.73 -7.51 2.31
N ASP A 492 -17.43 -6.39 2.39
CA ASP A 492 -16.97 -5.18 3.06
C ASP A 492 -18.13 -4.52 3.77
N TRP A 493 -17.87 -3.94 4.95
CA TRP A 493 -18.87 -3.21 5.75
C TRP A 493 -20.13 -4.02 6.11
N LEU A 494 -20.01 -5.36 6.19
CA LEU A 494 -21.09 -6.25 6.58
C LEU A 494 -20.87 -6.86 7.97
N PRO A 495 -21.95 -7.13 8.73
CA PRO A 495 -21.84 -7.81 10.01
C PRO A 495 -21.46 -9.28 9.82
N VAL A 496 -20.88 -9.86 10.87
CA VAL A 496 -20.56 -11.30 10.96
C VAL A 496 -21.48 -12.06 11.93
N THR A 497 -22.18 -11.34 12.82
CA THR A 497 -23.24 -11.90 13.68
C THR A 497 -24.54 -11.94 12.88
N LEU A 498 -24.78 -13.06 12.17
CA LEU A 498 -25.83 -13.18 11.15
C LEU A 498 -26.87 -14.25 11.51
N SER A 499 -28.12 -14.01 11.12
CA SER A 499 -29.15 -15.05 11.02
C SER A 499 -28.78 -16.09 9.95
N ASP A 500 -29.45 -17.25 9.93
CA ASP A 500 -29.17 -18.28 8.93
C ASP A 500 -29.43 -17.81 7.48
N PRO A 501 -30.53 -17.08 7.16
CA PRO A 501 -30.74 -16.55 5.81
C PRO A 501 -29.68 -15.54 5.36
N GLU A 502 -29.22 -14.67 6.27
CA GLU A 502 -28.17 -13.69 5.96
C GLU A 502 -26.81 -14.37 5.72
N LEU A 503 -26.49 -15.40 6.49
CA LEU A 503 -25.27 -16.18 6.29
C LEU A 503 -25.31 -16.98 4.98
N ASP A 504 -26.46 -17.57 4.64
CA ASP A 504 -26.67 -18.25 3.36
C ASP A 504 -26.54 -17.28 2.17
N ALA A 505 -26.96 -16.01 2.33
CA ALA A 505 -26.78 -14.99 1.31
C ALA A 505 -25.29 -14.68 1.05
N GLN A 506 -24.48 -14.48 2.10
CA GLN A 506 -23.04 -14.29 1.95
C GLN A 506 -22.35 -15.53 1.34
N LYS A 507 -22.72 -16.72 1.80
CA LYS A 507 -22.23 -17.99 1.24
C LYS A 507 -22.51 -18.12 -0.25
N LYS A 508 -23.72 -17.78 -0.70
CA LYS A 508 -24.12 -17.83 -2.12
C LYS A 508 -23.27 -16.89 -2.97
N TRP A 509 -22.99 -15.69 -2.46
CA TRP A 509 -22.10 -14.72 -3.11
C TRP A 509 -20.67 -15.26 -3.25
N ALA A 510 -20.11 -15.79 -2.17
CA ALA A 510 -18.79 -16.41 -2.18
C ALA A 510 -18.70 -17.58 -3.18
N ARG A 511 -19.74 -18.43 -3.22
CA ARG A 511 -19.84 -19.53 -4.17
C ARG A 511 -19.88 -19.07 -5.62
N PHE A 512 -20.68 -18.05 -5.93
CA PHE A 512 -20.79 -17.54 -7.30
C PHE A 512 -19.43 -17.13 -7.87
N TRP A 513 -18.66 -16.33 -7.11
CA TRP A 513 -17.37 -15.84 -7.59
C TRP A 513 -16.31 -16.94 -7.63
N ALA A 514 -16.32 -17.87 -6.67
CA ALA A 514 -15.42 -19.02 -6.69
C ALA A 514 -15.71 -19.98 -7.87
N ASP A 515 -16.99 -20.25 -8.17
CA ASP A 515 -17.41 -21.04 -9.33
C ASP A 515 -17.01 -20.34 -10.64
N ARG A 516 -17.22 -19.02 -10.73
CA ARG A 516 -16.86 -18.25 -11.92
C ARG A 516 -15.37 -18.30 -12.25
N TYR A 517 -14.51 -18.31 -11.23
CA TYR A 517 -13.06 -18.24 -11.40
C TYR A 517 -12.32 -19.53 -11.05
N HIS A 518 -13.02 -20.68 -10.97
CA HIS A 518 -12.44 -21.95 -10.51
C HIS A 518 -11.18 -22.40 -11.28
N GLY A 519 -11.05 -22.02 -12.56
CA GLY A 519 -9.90 -22.33 -13.41
C GLY A 519 -8.81 -21.25 -13.45
N GLN A 520 -8.96 -20.15 -12.72
CA GLN A 520 -8.03 -19.02 -12.74
C GLN A 520 -7.09 -19.07 -11.53
N THR A 521 -5.88 -19.60 -11.72
CA THR A 521 -4.95 -19.84 -10.60
C THR A 521 -4.40 -18.55 -9.98
N HIS A 522 -4.46 -17.43 -10.71
CA HIS A 522 -4.08 -16.10 -10.24
C HIS A 522 -5.17 -15.37 -9.44
N VAL A 523 -6.30 -16.00 -9.12
CA VAL A 523 -7.38 -15.41 -8.31
C VAL A 523 -7.38 -16.01 -6.90
N PHE A 524 -7.49 -15.13 -5.90
CA PHE A 524 -7.53 -15.42 -4.47
C PHE A 524 -8.70 -14.69 -3.82
N PHE A 525 -9.17 -15.17 -2.67
CA PHE A 525 -10.22 -14.48 -1.92
C PHE A 525 -9.77 -14.03 -0.54
N ASP A 526 -10.09 -12.79 -0.22
CA ASP A 526 -10.27 -12.34 1.15
C ASP A 526 -11.77 -12.39 1.45
N ILE A 527 -12.22 -13.13 2.46
CA ILE A 527 -13.67 -13.22 2.72
C ILE A 527 -14.20 -11.85 3.13
N GLN A 528 -13.49 -11.14 4.03
CA GLN A 528 -13.89 -9.80 4.45
C GLN A 528 -12.72 -8.97 4.95
N ASN A 529 -12.72 -7.69 4.60
CA ASN A 529 -11.85 -6.70 5.18
C ASN A 529 -12.26 -6.41 6.63
N GLU A 530 -11.36 -6.70 7.57
CA GLU A 530 -11.40 -6.23 8.96
C GLU A 530 -12.71 -6.53 9.70
N PRO A 531 -13.16 -7.80 9.75
CA PRO A 531 -14.38 -8.14 10.45
C PRO A 531 -14.29 -7.78 11.95
N SER A 532 -15.41 -7.31 12.50
CA SER A 532 -15.58 -7.05 13.92
C SER A 532 -16.77 -7.84 14.46
N VAL A 533 -16.55 -8.55 15.57
CA VAL A 533 -17.56 -9.38 16.21
C VAL A 533 -18.02 -8.69 17.48
N GLN A 534 -19.10 -7.92 17.40
CA GLN A 534 -19.73 -7.29 18.56
C GLN A 534 -21.21 -7.69 18.59
N PRO A 535 -21.56 -8.80 19.24
CA PRO A 535 -22.94 -9.30 19.24
C PRO A 535 -23.84 -8.43 20.13
N ASP A 536 -24.79 -7.74 19.51
CA ASP A 536 -25.90 -7.07 20.20
C ASP A 536 -26.87 -8.10 20.81
N ASP A 537 -27.45 -7.78 21.97
CA ASP A 537 -28.43 -8.62 22.67
C ASP A 537 -29.83 -8.57 22.02
N THR A 538 -29.89 -9.01 20.76
CA THR A 538 -31.14 -9.25 20.02
C THR A 538 -31.77 -10.58 20.42
N ALA A 539 -33.04 -10.82 20.05
CA ALA A 539 -33.68 -12.11 20.34
C ALA A 539 -32.94 -13.31 19.70
N ASP A 540 -32.45 -13.18 18.46
CA ASP A 540 -31.71 -14.26 17.78
C ASP A 540 -30.34 -14.49 18.45
N THR A 541 -29.57 -13.41 18.67
CA THR A 541 -28.28 -13.49 19.36
C THR A 541 -28.44 -14.09 20.76
N ARG A 542 -29.46 -13.66 21.51
CA ARG A 542 -29.73 -14.16 22.86
C ARG A 542 -30.08 -15.64 22.85
N ASN A 543 -30.88 -16.10 21.88
CA ASN A 543 -31.19 -17.51 21.72
C ASN A 543 -29.91 -18.32 21.47
N ARG A 544 -29.07 -17.90 20.51
CA ARG A 544 -27.79 -18.55 20.19
C ARG A 544 -26.81 -18.54 21.36
N TRP A 545 -26.71 -17.43 22.08
CA TRP A 545 -25.91 -17.29 23.29
C TRP A 545 -26.36 -18.29 24.36
N ASN A 546 -27.67 -18.40 24.62
CA ASN A 546 -28.20 -19.35 25.57
C ASN A 546 -28.07 -20.80 25.09
N GLU A 547 -28.13 -21.09 23.80
CA GLU A 547 -27.81 -22.40 23.25
C GLU A 547 -26.34 -22.77 23.46
N PHE A 548 -25.42 -21.82 23.21
CA PHE A 548 -24.00 -21.97 23.51
C PHE A 548 -23.77 -22.29 24.99
N LEU A 549 -24.43 -21.55 25.90
CA LEU A 549 -24.36 -21.80 27.34
C LEU A 549 -25.00 -23.15 27.74
N LYS A 550 -26.13 -23.53 27.14
CA LYS A 550 -26.77 -24.84 27.37
C LYS A 550 -25.85 -25.99 26.97
N ASN A 551 -25.17 -25.87 25.83
CA ASN A 551 -24.20 -26.86 25.39
C ASN A 551 -22.99 -26.94 26.34
N ARG A 552 -22.60 -25.83 26.96
CA ARG A 552 -21.46 -25.77 27.89
C ARG A 552 -21.79 -26.26 29.31
N TYR A 553 -22.98 -25.95 29.84
CA TYR A 553 -23.32 -26.16 31.25
C TYR A 553 -24.45 -27.17 31.49
N ALA A 554 -25.24 -27.50 30.47
CA ALA A 554 -26.45 -28.33 30.52
C ALA A 554 -27.62 -27.80 31.37
N ASN A 555 -27.38 -27.15 32.52
CA ASN A 555 -28.42 -26.62 33.42
C ASN A 555 -27.95 -25.38 34.23
N ASP A 556 -28.89 -24.68 34.85
CA ASP A 556 -28.64 -23.49 35.67
C ASP A 556 -27.66 -23.72 36.82
N SER A 557 -27.75 -24.85 37.51
CA SER A 557 -26.91 -25.12 38.68
C SER A 557 -25.43 -25.16 38.30
N ALA A 558 -25.09 -25.81 37.18
CA ALA A 558 -23.72 -25.89 36.69
C ALA A 558 -23.20 -24.52 36.22
N LEU A 559 -24.04 -23.71 35.57
CA LEU A 559 -23.67 -22.35 35.18
C LEU A 559 -23.42 -21.47 36.40
N HIS A 560 -24.33 -21.49 37.40
CA HIS A 560 -24.18 -20.70 38.62
C HIS A 560 -22.96 -21.13 39.44
N GLU A 561 -22.65 -22.44 39.47
CA GLU A 561 -21.42 -22.93 40.09
C GLU A 561 -20.16 -22.41 39.40
N ALA A 562 -20.18 -22.33 38.05
CA ALA A 562 -19.06 -21.84 37.27
C ALA A 562 -18.90 -20.32 37.34
N TRP A 563 -20.00 -19.56 37.20
CA TRP A 563 -19.96 -18.09 37.16
C TRP A 563 -19.97 -17.44 38.54
N GLY A 564 -20.45 -18.14 39.58
CA GLY A 564 -20.47 -17.64 40.95
C GLY A 564 -21.18 -16.30 41.06
N ALA A 565 -20.51 -15.30 41.63
CA ALA A 565 -21.06 -13.97 41.84
C ALA A 565 -21.33 -13.17 40.54
N PHE A 566 -20.84 -13.66 39.40
CA PHE A 566 -21.08 -13.06 38.08
C PHE A 566 -22.25 -13.71 37.33
N ALA A 567 -22.89 -14.72 37.94
CA ALA A 567 -24.10 -15.33 37.41
C ALA A 567 -25.26 -14.31 37.40
N PRO A 568 -25.97 -14.16 36.28
CA PRO A 568 -27.16 -13.32 36.19
C PRO A 568 -28.32 -13.92 37.02
N VAL A 569 -29.34 -13.12 37.28
CA VAL A 569 -30.57 -13.60 37.97
C VAL A 569 -31.48 -14.38 37.02
N GLU A 570 -31.36 -14.11 35.72
CA GLU A 570 -32.12 -14.76 34.66
C GLU A 570 -31.71 -16.24 34.48
N PRO A 571 -32.67 -17.15 34.29
CA PRO A 571 -32.38 -18.56 34.09
C PRO A 571 -31.77 -18.84 32.70
N LEU A 572 -31.08 -19.97 32.59
CA LEU A 572 -30.50 -20.48 31.36
C LEU A 572 -31.59 -20.67 30.28
N GLY A 573 -31.46 -19.92 29.18
CA GLY A 573 -32.51 -19.75 28.17
C GLY A 573 -32.90 -18.29 27.98
N GLU A 574 -32.75 -17.46 29.01
CA GLU A 574 -33.14 -16.05 29.02
C GLU A 574 -31.99 -15.09 29.36
N ILE A 575 -30.77 -15.61 29.57
CA ILE A 575 -29.60 -14.82 29.95
C ILE A 575 -29.27 -13.81 28.85
N PRO A 576 -29.10 -12.51 29.15
CA PRO A 576 -28.73 -11.51 28.15
C PRO A 576 -27.30 -11.74 27.63
N CYS A 577 -27.09 -11.52 26.32
CA CYS A 577 -25.78 -11.61 25.68
C CYS A 577 -24.93 -10.37 26.01
N ASN A 578 -24.16 -10.43 27.09
CA ASN A 578 -23.22 -9.38 27.46
C ASN A 578 -22.02 -9.94 28.25
N PRO A 579 -20.86 -9.25 28.23
CA PRO A 579 -19.63 -9.71 28.87
C PRO A 579 -19.65 -9.73 30.42
N GLY A 580 -20.51 -8.92 31.04
CA GLY A 580 -20.35 -8.55 32.45
C GLY A 580 -19.20 -7.54 32.65
N PRO A 581 -18.75 -7.31 33.91
CA PRO A 581 -17.67 -6.37 34.20
C PRO A 581 -16.30 -6.89 33.71
N ASP A 582 -15.46 -5.97 33.22
CA ASP A 582 -14.08 -6.26 32.78
C ASP A 582 -13.13 -6.40 33.98
N VAL A 583 -13.25 -7.52 34.69
CA VAL A 583 -12.38 -7.90 35.81
C VAL A 583 -11.86 -9.32 35.61
N TRP A 584 -10.65 -9.61 36.12
CA TRP A 584 -9.98 -10.88 35.85
C TRP A 584 -10.78 -12.08 36.36
N GLU A 585 -11.40 -11.93 37.54
CA GLU A 585 -12.16 -12.93 38.25
C GLU A 585 -13.46 -13.32 37.53
N ASN A 586 -13.90 -12.59 36.52
CA ASN A 586 -15.17 -12.80 35.83
C ASN A 586 -15.07 -13.90 34.75
N PRO A 587 -15.55 -15.14 34.99
CA PRO A 587 -15.53 -16.20 33.99
C PRO A 587 -16.57 -16.01 32.87
N ARG A 588 -17.61 -15.19 33.08
CA ARG A 588 -18.61 -14.88 32.04
C ARG A 588 -17.96 -14.16 30.85
N GLN A 589 -16.96 -13.31 31.11
CA GLN A 589 -16.18 -12.65 30.06
C GLN A 589 -15.51 -13.67 29.12
N VAL A 590 -14.98 -14.76 29.69
CA VAL A 590 -14.34 -15.84 28.92
C VAL A 590 -15.35 -16.50 28.00
N ASP A 591 -16.52 -16.85 28.52
CA ASP A 591 -17.57 -17.47 27.71
C ASP A 591 -18.11 -16.51 26.65
N TYR A 592 -18.26 -15.22 26.97
CA TYR A 592 -18.66 -14.20 26.00
C TYR A 592 -17.65 -14.12 24.85
N ASN A 593 -16.35 -14.06 25.15
CA ASN A 593 -15.31 -14.05 24.11
C ASN A 593 -15.21 -15.38 23.34
N ARG A 594 -15.48 -16.53 23.98
CA ARG A 594 -15.60 -17.82 23.28
C ARG A 594 -16.82 -17.85 22.36
N PHE A 595 -17.95 -17.24 22.77
CA PHE A 595 -19.13 -17.12 21.93
C PHE A 595 -18.88 -16.19 20.74
N ARG A 596 -18.17 -15.07 20.94
CA ARG A 596 -17.71 -14.22 19.82
C ARG A 596 -16.85 -15.00 18.83
N ALA A 597 -15.89 -15.79 19.33
CA ALA A 597 -15.09 -16.65 18.47
C ALA A 597 -15.93 -17.72 17.76
N HIS A 598 -16.94 -18.29 18.42
CA HIS A 598 -17.87 -19.26 17.83
C HIS A 598 -18.70 -18.64 16.70
N LEU A 599 -19.20 -17.40 16.87
CA LEU A 599 -19.91 -16.68 15.81
C LEU A 599 -19.01 -16.42 14.59
N LEU A 600 -17.76 -16.05 14.83
CA LEU A 600 -16.77 -15.85 13.77
C LEU A 600 -16.44 -17.17 13.06
N GLU A 601 -16.23 -18.27 13.79
CA GLU A 601 -16.00 -19.61 13.22
C GLU A 601 -17.17 -20.03 12.34
N ARG A 602 -18.41 -19.91 12.84
CA ARG A 602 -19.62 -20.20 12.04
C ARG A 602 -19.64 -19.39 10.74
N TRP A 603 -19.30 -18.10 10.81
CA TRP A 603 -19.28 -17.22 9.65
C TRP A 603 -18.17 -17.58 8.65
N ILE A 604 -16.95 -17.86 9.12
CA ILE A 604 -15.84 -18.31 8.27
C ILE A 604 -16.17 -19.65 7.63
N ASP A 605 -16.73 -20.59 8.39
CA ASP A 605 -17.02 -21.93 7.91
C ASP A 605 -18.00 -21.94 6.76
N GLU A 606 -19.10 -21.19 6.85
CA GLU A 606 -20.10 -21.15 5.77
C GLU A 606 -19.60 -20.40 4.54
N ASN A 607 -18.83 -19.32 4.71
CA ASN A 607 -18.25 -18.62 3.56
C ASN A 607 -17.17 -19.46 2.88
N MET A 608 -16.30 -20.14 3.65
CA MET A 608 -15.36 -21.13 3.11
C MET A 608 -16.09 -22.29 2.44
N ASN A 609 -17.22 -22.76 2.98
CA ASN A 609 -18.06 -23.76 2.31
C ASN A 609 -18.56 -23.24 0.96
N GLY A 610 -19.03 -21.99 0.90
CA GLY A 610 -19.43 -21.35 -0.37
C GLY A 610 -18.28 -21.34 -1.38
N ILE A 611 -17.10 -20.87 -0.96
CA ILE A 611 -15.90 -20.87 -1.82
C ILE A 611 -15.58 -22.29 -2.29
N ARG A 612 -15.58 -23.29 -1.40
CA ARG A 612 -15.26 -24.69 -1.73
C ARG A 612 -16.31 -25.38 -2.59
N GLU A 613 -17.58 -25.01 -2.46
CA GLU A 613 -18.66 -25.45 -3.35
C GLU A 613 -18.45 -24.94 -4.79
N GLY A 614 -17.90 -23.73 -4.96
CA GLY A 614 -17.58 -23.17 -6.27
C GLY A 614 -16.20 -23.61 -6.82
N SER A 615 -15.19 -23.72 -5.97
CA SER A 615 -13.85 -24.20 -6.33
C SER A 615 -13.12 -24.83 -5.15
N SER A 616 -12.60 -26.04 -5.35
CA SER A 616 -11.86 -26.77 -4.33
C SER A 616 -10.40 -26.31 -4.16
N VAL A 617 -9.89 -25.41 -5.02
CA VAL A 617 -8.45 -25.09 -5.10
C VAL A 617 -8.11 -23.61 -4.91
N ILE A 618 -9.08 -22.68 -5.04
CA ILE A 618 -8.79 -21.25 -4.87
C ILE A 618 -8.44 -20.96 -3.41
N PRO A 619 -7.26 -20.38 -3.12
CA PRO A 619 -6.91 -20.05 -1.74
C PRO A 619 -7.71 -18.85 -1.23
N ALA A 620 -8.10 -18.94 0.04
CA ALA A 620 -8.90 -17.95 0.71
C ALA A 620 -8.44 -17.69 2.16
N SER A 621 -8.63 -16.45 2.60
CA SER A 621 -8.27 -15.98 3.95
C SER A 621 -9.25 -14.91 4.44
N VAL A 622 -8.93 -14.28 5.57
CA VAL A 622 -9.64 -13.14 6.17
C VAL A 622 -8.60 -12.09 6.56
N GLY A 623 -8.75 -10.85 6.09
CA GLY A 623 -7.92 -9.70 6.48
C GLY A 623 -8.24 -9.21 7.90
N PHE A 624 -7.57 -9.74 8.92
CA PHE A 624 -7.81 -9.33 10.32
C PHE A 624 -7.05 -8.06 10.71
N LEU A 625 -7.70 -7.17 11.46
CA LEU A 625 -7.03 -6.05 12.11
C LEU A 625 -5.93 -6.51 13.08
N GLN A 626 -4.93 -5.65 13.29
CA GLN A 626 -3.89 -5.84 14.30
C GLN A 626 -4.47 -6.01 15.71
N SER A 627 -5.57 -5.32 16.04
CA SER A 627 -6.20 -5.35 17.36
C SER A 627 -6.83 -6.71 17.67
N HIS A 628 -6.64 -7.17 18.91
CA HIS A 628 -7.24 -8.43 19.39
C HIS A 628 -8.74 -8.30 19.72
N GLY A 629 -9.19 -7.08 19.99
CA GLY A 629 -10.57 -6.80 20.41
C GLY A 629 -11.60 -6.88 19.28
N SER A 630 -11.22 -6.71 18.01
CA SER A 630 -12.18 -6.69 16.90
C SER A 630 -12.73 -8.09 16.59
N ALA A 631 -11.85 -9.06 16.36
CA ALA A 631 -12.21 -10.44 16.03
C ALA A 631 -11.14 -11.42 16.55
N GLU A 632 -11.57 -12.62 16.93
CA GLU A 632 -10.68 -13.62 17.52
C GLU A 632 -9.92 -14.41 16.44
N LYS A 633 -8.69 -13.99 16.17
CA LYS A 633 -7.86 -14.50 15.07
C LYS A 633 -7.04 -15.76 15.37
N LEU A 634 -7.03 -16.29 16.59
CA LEU A 634 -6.26 -17.51 16.89
C LEU A 634 -7.09 -18.78 16.76
N PHE A 635 -8.41 -18.69 16.95
CA PHE A 635 -9.33 -19.85 16.88
C PHE A 635 -9.86 -20.08 15.47
N ALA A 636 -10.35 -19.02 14.84
CA ALA A 636 -11.20 -19.11 13.67
C ALA A 636 -10.44 -19.32 12.35
N THR A 637 -9.14 -19.64 12.41
CA THR A 637 -8.27 -19.72 11.22
C THR A 637 -8.05 -21.12 10.69
N SER A 638 -8.43 -22.18 11.41
CA SER A 638 -8.16 -23.58 11.02
C SER A 638 -8.71 -24.00 9.65
N ARG A 639 -9.71 -23.27 9.14
CA ARG A 639 -10.37 -23.54 7.86
C ARG A 639 -9.88 -22.66 6.72
N LEU A 640 -9.11 -21.60 7.02
CA LEU A 640 -8.49 -20.74 6.02
C LEU A 640 -7.27 -21.45 5.40
N ASP A 641 -6.88 -21.10 4.18
CA ASP A 641 -5.68 -21.68 3.57
C ASP A 641 -4.39 -21.07 4.13
N PHE A 642 -4.46 -19.78 4.48
CA PHE A 642 -3.38 -19.04 5.11
C PHE A 642 -3.99 -18.01 6.08
N CYS A 643 -3.20 -17.56 7.04
CA CYS A 643 -3.57 -16.49 7.96
C CYS A 643 -3.15 -15.13 7.41
N ASN A 644 -3.99 -14.11 7.57
CA ASN A 644 -3.71 -12.77 7.07
C ASN A 644 -4.05 -11.73 8.15
N SER A 645 -3.19 -10.75 8.37
CA SER A 645 -3.47 -9.63 9.27
C SER A 645 -2.94 -8.32 8.70
N HIS A 646 -3.58 -7.22 9.06
CA HIS A 646 -3.21 -5.85 8.67
C HIS A 646 -2.44 -5.19 9.79
N TYR A 647 -1.55 -4.28 9.42
CA TYR A 647 -0.73 -3.53 10.37
C TYR A 647 -0.55 -2.06 9.97
N HIS A 648 -1.12 -1.17 10.76
CA HIS A 648 -1.04 0.29 10.64
C HIS A 648 -0.54 0.87 11.97
N GLY A 649 0.73 0.61 12.30
CA GLY A 649 1.37 1.06 13.53
C GLY A 649 2.86 1.35 13.35
N PRO A 650 3.59 1.74 14.41
CA PRO A 650 5.05 1.94 14.39
C PRO A 650 5.80 0.62 14.18
N ILE A 651 7.12 0.64 13.95
CA ILE A 651 7.85 -0.58 13.55
C ILE A 651 7.96 -1.58 14.71
N GLU A 652 8.14 -1.12 15.94
CA GLU A 652 8.55 -1.97 17.07
C GLU A 652 7.55 -3.08 17.44
N PRO A 653 6.22 -2.84 17.45
CA PRO A 653 5.23 -3.88 17.76
C PRO A 653 4.89 -4.80 16.58
N PHE A 654 5.37 -4.51 15.37
CA PHE A 654 4.98 -5.19 14.15
C PHE A 654 5.22 -6.70 14.21
N ALA A 655 6.44 -7.10 14.57
CA ALA A 655 6.87 -8.50 14.52
C ALA A 655 6.10 -9.36 15.52
N SER A 656 5.89 -8.91 16.76
CA SER A 656 5.17 -9.67 17.79
C SER A 656 3.70 -9.88 17.43
N ILE A 657 3.02 -8.82 16.98
CA ILE A 657 1.61 -8.89 16.55
C ILE A 657 1.43 -9.81 15.35
N THR A 658 2.32 -9.73 14.36
CA THR A 658 2.25 -10.54 13.14
C THR A 658 2.60 -12.01 13.45
N LYS A 659 3.58 -12.27 14.32
CA LYS A 659 3.99 -13.63 14.68
C LYS A 659 2.85 -14.44 15.32
N LEU A 660 1.93 -13.79 16.02
CA LEU A 660 0.80 -14.47 16.69
C LEU A 660 -0.10 -15.27 15.74
N ILE A 661 -0.20 -14.86 14.48
CA ILE A 661 -1.02 -15.55 13.47
C ILE A 661 -0.24 -16.64 12.71
N ASP A 662 1.02 -16.92 13.05
CA ASP A 662 1.80 -18.00 12.43
C ASP A 662 1.16 -19.35 12.73
N ARG A 663 0.70 -20.05 11.69
CA ARG A 663 0.14 -21.41 11.74
C ARG A 663 0.84 -22.36 10.77
N ARG A 664 2.12 -22.08 10.46
CA ARG A 664 2.87 -22.87 9.47
C ARG A 664 3.00 -24.35 9.82
N PHE A 665 2.92 -24.69 11.11
CA PHE A 665 2.88 -26.08 11.57
C PHE A 665 1.66 -26.87 11.04
N ARG A 666 0.60 -26.20 10.57
CA ARG A 666 -0.58 -26.78 9.89
C ARG A 666 -0.53 -26.67 8.36
N GLY A 667 0.57 -26.18 7.78
CA GLY A 667 0.60 -25.81 6.36
C GLY A 667 -0.14 -24.50 6.04
N GLN A 668 -0.55 -23.75 7.07
CA GLN A 668 -1.19 -22.45 6.95
C GLN A 668 -0.14 -21.35 7.14
N GLY A 669 0.47 -20.93 6.03
CA GLY A 669 1.34 -19.75 5.98
C GLY A 669 0.64 -18.50 6.49
N PHE A 670 1.41 -17.44 6.76
CA PHE A 670 0.85 -16.16 7.20
C PHE A 670 1.34 -15.00 6.34
N ALA A 671 0.57 -13.92 6.32
CA ALA A 671 0.85 -12.75 5.50
C ALA A 671 0.46 -11.44 6.19
N VAL A 672 0.99 -10.34 5.64
CA VAL A 672 0.54 -8.98 5.95
C VAL A 672 -0.26 -8.44 4.77
N GLY A 673 -1.58 -8.36 4.97
CA GLY A 673 -2.53 -7.99 3.90
C GLY A 673 -2.64 -6.49 3.66
N GLU A 674 -2.24 -5.69 4.63
CA GLU A 674 -2.13 -4.23 4.54
C GLU A 674 -1.05 -3.73 5.50
N PHE A 675 -0.19 -2.82 5.00
CA PHE A 675 0.68 -1.97 5.80
C PHE A 675 0.96 -0.67 5.03
N GLY A 676 1.54 0.36 5.64
CA GLY A 676 1.81 1.61 4.93
C GLY A 676 2.96 2.41 5.51
N ALA A 677 3.22 3.58 4.92
CA ALA A 677 4.19 4.54 5.43
C ALA A 677 3.64 5.18 6.73
N TRP A 678 3.81 4.50 7.86
CA TRP A 678 3.22 4.89 9.15
C TRP A 678 3.50 6.33 9.54
N ASP A 679 4.76 6.77 9.57
CA ASP A 679 5.10 8.13 9.99
C ASP A 679 4.47 9.20 9.07
N ALA A 680 4.42 8.93 7.76
CA ALA A 680 3.75 9.81 6.80
C ALA A 680 2.22 9.83 7.03
N HIS A 681 1.62 8.67 7.33
CA HIS A 681 0.19 8.54 7.65
C HIS A 681 -0.17 9.26 8.95
N GLU A 682 0.59 9.04 10.01
CA GLU A 682 0.41 9.63 11.31
C GLU A 682 0.58 11.16 11.24
N ALA A 683 1.62 11.65 10.56
CA ALA A 683 1.82 13.07 10.31
C ALA A 683 0.61 13.68 9.60
N ARG A 684 0.18 13.11 8.48
CA ARG A 684 -0.87 13.69 7.64
C ARG A 684 -2.26 13.59 8.26
N SER A 685 -2.58 12.50 8.93
CA SER A 685 -3.84 12.33 9.68
C SER A 685 -3.99 13.37 10.80
N HIS A 686 -2.89 13.99 11.22
CA HIS A 686 -2.85 15.09 12.19
C HIS A 686 -2.48 16.45 11.57
N GLY A 687 -2.56 16.59 10.24
CA GLY A 687 -2.35 17.86 9.53
C GLY A 687 -0.91 18.34 9.46
N ARG A 688 0.06 17.44 9.61
CA ARG A 688 1.49 17.70 9.39
C ARG A 688 1.90 17.24 7.99
N PHE A 689 2.88 17.94 7.40
CA PHE A 689 3.33 17.71 6.02
C PHE A 689 4.86 17.60 5.96
N ALA A 690 5.46 16.96 6.96
CA ALA A 690 6.90 16.73 7.01
C ALA A 690 7.31 15.73 5.91
N ASP A 691 8.56 15.84 5.45
CA ASP A 691 9.14 14.87 4.53
C ASP A 691 9.58 13.62 5.29
N GLU A 692 8.68 12.64 5.38
CA GLU A 692 8.92 11.37 6.06
C GLU A 692 9.53 10.30 5.14
N THR A 693 10.25 10.69 4.08
CA THR A 693 10.79 9.76 3.07
C THR A 693 11.70 8.70 3.70
N THR A 694 12.68 9.10 4.51
CA THR A 694 13.63 8.16 5.13
C THR A 694 12.93 7.21 6.10
N ALA A 695 12.01 7.73 6.91
CA ALA A 695 11.23 6.92 7.85
C ALA A 695 10.34 5.90 7.10
N SER A 696 9.70 6.34 6.00
CA SER A 696 8.88 5.48 5.14
C SER A 696 9.69 4.38 4.47
N ILE A 697 10.88 4.69 3.94
CA ILE A 697 11.78 3.67 3.38
C ILE A 697 12.15 2.64 4.44
N ARG A 698 12.56 3.08 5.64
CA ARG A 698 12.89 2.18 6.77
C ARG A 698 11.71 1.29 7.15
N HIS A 699 10.50 1.85 7.20
CA HIS A 699 9.28 1.12 7.52
C HIS A 699 8.99 0.01 6.50
N PHE A 700 9.03 0.32 5.21
CA PHE A 700 8.80 -0.67 4.14
C PHE A 700 9.83 -1.79 4.16
N LEU A 701 11.12 -1.45 4.37
CA LEU A 701 12.18 -2.44 4.48
C LEU A 701 11.99 -3.32 5.73
N ALA A 702 11.71 -2.73 6.89
CA ALA A 702 11.50 -3.48 8.13
C ALA A 702 10.33 -4.46 8.03
N VAL A 703 9.17 -4.02 7.55
CA VAL A 703 7.98 -4.88 7.37
C VAL A 703 8.28 -6.04 6.41
N GLY A 704 8.94 -5.77 5.27
CA GLY A 704 9.31 -6.81 4.32
C GLY A 704 10.27 -7.85 4.92
N HIS A 705 11.31 -7.39 5.62
CA HIS A 705 12.33 -8.24 6.23
C HIS A 705 11.81 -9.07 7.40
N ASP A 706 11.06 -8.48 8.32
CA ASP A 706 10.48 -9.21 9.46
C ASP A 706 9.41 -10.20 8.97
N THR A 707 8.58 -9.83 8.00
CA THR A 707 7.58 -10.77 7.43
C THR A 707 8.27 -11.98 6.80
N PHE A 708 9.26 -11.75 5.93
CA PHE A 708 9.99 -12.83 5.28
C PHE A 708 10.83 -13.65 6.27
N GLY A 709 11.52 -12.97 7.21
CA GLY A 709 12.35 -13.58 8.25
C GLY A 709 11.58 -14.53 9.15
N MET A 710 10.40 -14.10 9.61
CA MET A 710 9.49 -14.98 10.36
C MET A 710 8.87 -16.10 9.50
N GLY A 711 9.06 -16.07 8.18
CA GLY A 711 8.63 -17.07 7.20
C GLY A 711 7.24 -16.86 6.61
N GLY A 712 6.77 -15.62 6.53
CA GLY A 712 5.51 -15.25 5.88
C GLY A 712 5.55 -15.47 4.36
N CYS A 713 4.38 -15.42 3.71
CA CYS A 713 4.22 -15.74 2.29
C CYS A 713 4.08 -14.51 1.38
N PHE A 714 3.57 -13.38 1.87
CA PHE A 714 3.53 -12.12 1.15
C PHE A 714 3.33 -10.90 2.07
N ALA A 715 3.60 -9.71 1.53
CA ALA A 715 3.31 -8.41 2.14
C ALA A 715 2.67 -7.46 1.12
N LEU A 716 1.55 -6.81 1.49
CA LEU A 716 0.82 -5.88 0.63
C LEU A 716 0.72 -4.50 1.28
N ASN A 717 1.11 -3.45 0.57
CA ASN A 717 0.96 -2.10 1.09
C ASN A 717 -0.47 -1.54 0.82
N TRP A 718 -0.89 -0.58 1.63
CA TRP A 718 -2.04 0.29 1.42
C TRP A 718 -1.49 1.67 1.02
N ASP A 719 -1.59 2.10 -0.24
CA ASP A 719 -2.25 1.50 -1.42
C ASP A 719 -1.50 1.79 -2.74
N TRP A 720 -2.05 1.45 -3.92
CA TRP A 720 -1.30 1.49 -5.19
C TRP A 720 -0.94 2.92 -5.63
N LYS A 721 -1.91 3.83 -5.60
CA LYS A 721 -1.77 5.18 -6.16
C LYS A 721 -2.66 6.14 -5.37
N ASP A 722 -2.19 7.37 -5.20
CA ASP A 722 -3.04 8.45 -4.71
C ASP A 722 -4.17 8.69 -5.72
N PHE A 723 -5.34 9.07 -5.23
CA PHE A 723 -6.52 9.20 -6.08
C PHE A 723 -6.60 10.58 -6.73
N ASP A 724 -6.90 10.62 -8.02
CA ASP A 724 -7.12 11.90 -8.72
C ASP A 724 -8.38 12.64 -8.20
N ASP A 725 -9.38 11.89 -7.75
CA ASP A 725 -10.71 12.38 -7.40
C ASP A 725 -10.95 12.50 -5.88
N CYS A 726 -9.94 12.18 -5.07
CA CYS A 726 -9.97 12.24 -3.62
C CYS A 726 -8.59 12.55 -3.06
N LEU A 727 -8.50 13.39 -2.03
CA LEU A 727 -7.24 13.67 -1.35
C LEU A 727 -6.88 12.53 -0.39
N PHE A 728 -6.53 11.40 -1.01
CA PHE A 728 -6.19 10.11 -0.42
C PHE A 728 -4.72 9.78 -0.75
N PRO A 729 -3.80 9.96 0.20
CA PRO A 729 -2.36 10.06 -0.08
C PRO A 729 -1.53 8.85 0.35
N TRP A 730 -2.19 7.71 0.47
CA TRP A 730 -1.57 6.48 0.96
C TRP A 730 -0.88 5.69 -0.16
N GLY A 731 -0.97 6.19 -1.40
CA GLY A 731 -0.51 5.51 -2.60
C GLY A 731 0.99 5.44 -2.70
N LEU A 732 1.48 4.51 -3.52
CA LEU A 732 2.90 4.42 -3.88
C LEU A 732 3.32 5.43 -4.95
N SER A 733 2.37 6.04 -5.65
CA SER A 733 2.58 7.12 -6.61
C SER A 733 1.65 8.29 -6.35
N TYR A 734 2.12 9.50 -6.63
CA TYR A 734 1.31 10.71 -6.52
C TYR A 734 0.18 10.76 -7.54
N ALA A 735 -0.88 11.50 -7.23
CA ALA A 735 -2.05 11.62 -8.09
C ALA A 735 -1.70 12.32 -9.42
N GLN A 736 -2.45 11.99 -10.48
CA GLN A 736 -2.44 12.60 -11.81
C GLN A 736 -1.20 12.39 -12.67
N ASP A 737 -0.02 12.77 -12.20
CA ASP A 737 1.24 12.57 -12.94
C ASP A 737 1.93 11.24 -12.63
N TYR A 738 1.46 10.52 -11.59
CA TYR A 738 1.91 9.19 -11.20
C TYR A 738 3.43 9.09 -10.97
N VAL A 739 4.04 10.18 -10.51
CA VAL A 739 5.44 10.13 -10.09
C VAL A 739 5.57 9.16 -8.90
N PRO A 740 6.48 8.18 -8.97
CA PRO A 740 6.75 7.27 -7.86
C PRO A 740 7.19 8.02 -6.61
N LYS A 741 6.63 7.67 -5.45
CA LYS A 741 7.20 8.07 -4.16
C LYS A 741 8.52 7.32 -3.95
N ASP A 742 9.46 7.90 -3.22
CA ASP A 742 10.80 7.32 -3.07
C ASP A 742 10.76 5.92 -2.43
N TRP A 743 9.84 5.69 -1.49
CA TRP A 743 9.62 4.36 -0.92
C TRP A 743 9.04 3.34 -1.91
N LEU A 744 8.38 3.73 -3.01
CA LEU A 744 8.03 2.78 -4.09
C LEU A 744 9.30 2.25 -4.78
N THR A 745 10.30 3.10 -4.99
CA THR A 745 11.57 2.66 -5.61
C THR A 745 12.37 1.75 -4.68
N ALA A 746 12.38 2.04 -3.37
CA ALA A 746 12.95 1.14 -2.36
C ALA A 746 12.18 -0.18 -2.26
N TYR A 747 10.84 -0.12 -2.30
CA TYR A 747 9.98 -1.31 -2.27
C TYR A 747 10.18 -2.20 -3.50
N ARG A 748 10.35 -1.61 -4.69
CA ARG A 748 10.79 -2.33 -5.91
C ARG A 748 12.13 -3.00 -5.68
N ASN A 749 13.11 -2.27 -5.18
CA ASN A 749 14.48 -2.77 -5.00
C ASN A 749 14.49 -3.99 -4.06
N MET A 750 13.78 -3.90 -2.93
CA MET A 750 13.56 -5.05 -2.04
C MET A 750 12.82 -6.20 -2.75
N SER A 751 11.74 -5.91 -3.49
CA SER A 751 10.97 -6.94 -4.18
C SER A 751 11.77 -7.71 -5.24
N LEU A 752 12.62 -7.00 -6.01
CA LEU A 752 13.48 -7.64 -7.00
C LEU A 752 14.61 -8.44 -6.37
N PHE A 753 15.20 -7.93 -5.28
CA PHE A 753 16.21 -8.65 -4.50
C PHE A 753 15.67 -9.97 -3.97
N PHE A 754 14.48 -9.95 -3.36
CA PHE A 754 13.84 -11.12 -2.76
C PHE A 754 13.35 -12.15 -3.81
N ARG A 755 13.21 -11.74 -5.07
CA ARG A 755 12.71 -12.61 -6.16
C ARG A 755 13.63 -13.80 -6.44
N ALA A 756 14.91 -13.72 -6.10
CA ALA A 756 15.85 -14.81 -6.33
C ALA A 756 15.77 -15.92 -5.27
N PHE A 757 15.18 -15.62 -4.11
CA PHE A 757 15.09 -16.53 -2.97
C PHE A 757 13.94 -17.52 -3.13
N GLN A 758 14.17 -18.75 -2.70
CA GLN A 758 13.20 -19.84 -2.77
C GLN A 758 13.05 -20.51 -1.40
N PRO A 759 12.30 -19.88 -0.47
CA PRO A 759 12.22 -20.29 0.92
C PRO A 759 11.51 -21.64 1.08
N VAL A 760 11.90 -22.36 2.13
CA VAL A 760 11.35 -23.65 2.55
C VAL A 760 10.99 -23.57 4.03
N TYR A 761 9.87 -24.18 4.40
CA TYR A 761 9.48 -24.29 5.80
C TYR A 761 10.11 -25.54 6.41
N GLU A 762 10.86 -25.34 7.49
CA GLU A 762 11.30 -26.40 8.39
C GLU A 762 10.74 -26.12 9.79
N ASP A 763 10.16 -27.13 10.44
CA ASP A 763 9.61 -26.98 11.78
C ASP A 763 10.77 -26.90 12.80
N PRO A 764 10.89 -25.80 13.56
CA PRO A 764 11.99 -25.62 14.52
C PRO A 764 11.92 -26.61 15.71
N GLY A 765 10.76 -27.21 15.99
CA GLY A 765 10.53 -28.05 17.16
C GLY A 765 10.36 -27.25 18.47
N ILE A 766 10.40 -25.92 18.40
CA ILE A 766 10.20 -24.99 19.53
C ILE A 766 8.87 -24.26 19.35
N TYR A 767 8.04 -24.25 20.38
CA TYR A 767 6.67 -23.75 20.33
C TYR A 767 6.37 -22.77 21.46
N LEU A 768 5.83 -21.60 21.11
CA LEU A 768 5.14 -20.73 22.06
C LEU A 768 3.67 -21.17 22.15
N LEU A 769 3.25 -21.60 23.34
CA LEU A 769 1.87 -21.99 23.65
C LEU A 769 1.10 -20.81 24.23
N ILE A 770 0.15 -20.27 23.47
CA ILE A 770 -0.68 -19.14 23.85
C ILE A 770 -1.75 -19.56 24.89
N PRO A 771 -1.81 -18.92 26.07
CA PRO A 771 -2.71 -19.30 27.17
C PRO A 771 -4.15 -18.80 26.94
N ASP A 772 -4.90 -19.51 26.08
CA ASP A 772 -6.24 -19.14 25.63
C ASP A 772 -7.21 -18.81 26.75
N SER A 773 -7.29 -19.66 27.77
CA SER A 773 -8.26 -19.49 28.86
C SER A 773 -7.94 -18.30 29.78
N HIS A 774 -6.70 -17.80 29.71
CA HIS A 774 -6.28 -16.57 30.38
C HIS A 774 -6.63 -15.34 29.55
N ARG A 775 -6.14 -15.26 28.30
CA ARG A 775 -6.30 -14.08 27.42
C ARG A 775 -7.75 -13.73 27.09
N LEU A 776 -8.66 -14.71 27.12
CA LEU A 776 -10.08 -14.49 26.81
C LEU A 776 -10.89 -13.89 27.96
N GLY A 777 -10.33 -13.76 29.17
CA GLY A 777 -11.06 -13.17 30.31
C GLY A 777 -10.93 -11.66 30.40
N GLY A 778 -11.30 -11.10 31.56
CA GLY A 778 -11.17 -9.67 31.81
C GLY A 778 -9.72 -9.20 31.91
N GLN A 779 -9.50 -7.92 31.60
CA GLN A 779 -8.19 -7.27 31.45
C GLN A 779 -7.32 -7.92 30.36
N SER A 780 -7.95 -8.39 29.27
CA SER A 780 -7.29 -9.11 28.19
C SER A 780 -6.11 -8.36 27.56
N ASP A 781 -6.18 -7.03 27.42
CA ASP A 781 -5.09 -6.20 26.88
C ASP A 781 -3.78 -6.36 27.65
N ARG A 782 -3.86 -6.48 28.98
CA ARG A 782 -2.68 -6.75 29.80
C ARG A 782 -2.10 -8.11 29.42
N VAL A 783 -2.94 -9.15 29.34
CA VAL A 783 -2.54 -10.52 29.00
C VAL A 783 -1.87 -10.58 27.63
N TYR A 784 -2.41 -9.89 26.63
CA TYR A 784 -1.77 -9.78 25.31
C TYR A 784 -0.42 -9.06 25.38
N ALA A 785 -0.29 -7.96 26.11
CA ALA A 785 1.00 -7.29 26.28
C ALA A 785 2.07 -8.22 26.90
N ALA A 786 1.69 -9.12 27.81
CA ALA A 786 2.62 -10.12 28.33
C ALA A 786 2.95 -11.23 27.32
N ILE A 787 2.00 -11.63 26.48
CA ILE A 787 2.26 -12.55 25.37
C ILE A 787 3.22 -11.91 24.36
N ASP A 788 3.03 -10.62 24.04
CA ASP A 788 3.94 -9.87 23.17
C ASP A 788 5.34 -9.80 23.77
N ASN A 789 5.46 -9.54 25.08
CA ASN A 789 6.74 -9.61 25.78
C ASN A 789 7.38 -11.01 25.69
N ALA A 790 6.59 -12.09 25.81
CA ALA A 790 7.10 -13.45 25.63
C ALA A 790 7.67 -13.67 24.23
N ILE A 791 7.04 -13.13 23.19
CA ILE A 791 7.55 -13.17 21.82
C ILE A 791 8.85 -12.38 21.68
N HIS A 792 8.91 -11.17 22.25
CA HIS A 792 10.14 -10.37 22.23
C HIS A 792 11.30 -11.07 22.96
N LEU A 793 11.04 -11.76 24.08
CA LEU A 793 12.05 -12.57 24.78
C LEU A 793 12.55 -13.74 23.93
N LEU A 794 11.68 -14.38 23.12
CA LEU A 794 12.08 -15.42 22.16
C LEU A 794 12.91 -14.85 21.01
N PHE A 795 12.53 -13.69 20.46
CA PHE A 795 13.34 -13.01 19.44
C PHE A 795 14.73 -12.64 19.97
N ALA A 796 14.81 -12.19 21.22
CA ALA A 796 16.07 -11.92 21.91
C ALA A 796 16.93 -13.18 22.19
N CYS A 797 16.39 -14.39 21.98
CA CYS A 797 17.14 -15.64 22.01
C CYS A 797 17.72 -16.03 20.63
N HIS A 798 17.39 -15.27 19.57
CA HIS A 798 17.80 -15.54 18.19
C HIS A 798 17.47 -16.97 17.71
N ILE A 799 16.26 -17.45 18.05
CA ILE A 799 15.75 -18.77 17.64
C ILE A 799 14.55 -18.62 16.70
N ASP A 800 14.42 -19.57 15.79
CA ASP A 800 13.16 -19.81 15.08
C ASP A 800 12.20 -20.61 15.98
N PHE A 801 10.93 -20.22 16.00
CA PHE A 801 9.88 -20.90 16.77
C PHE A 801 8.52 -20.83 16.08
N ASN A 802 7.65 -21.79 16.39
CA ASN A 802 6.25 -21.80 15.98
C ASN A 802 5.35 -21.22 17.09
N VAL A 803 4.16 -20.74 16.72
CA VAL A 803 3.12 -20.33 17.67
C VAL A 803 1.96 -21.32 17.59
N ILE A 804 1.53 -21.82 18.75
CA ILE A 804 0.35 -22.69 18.89
C ILE A 804 -0.48 -22.20 20.07
N ASN A 805 -1.78 -22.43 20.06
CA ASN A 805 -2.67 -22.02 21.16
C ASN A 805 -3.30 -23.25 21.84
N GLU A 806 -3.76 -23.13 23.08
CA GLU A 806 -4.30 -24.25 23.88
C GLU A 806 -5.38 -25.06 23.16
N LYS A 807 -6.29 -24.40 22.43
CA LYS A 807 -7.34 -25.07 21.63
C LYS A 807 -6.76 -25.98 20.54
N SER A 808 -5.55 -25.67 20.07
CA SER A 808 -4.89 -26.30 18.92
C SER A 808 -3.88 -27.39 19.29
N LEU A 809 -3.73 -27.72 20.57
CA LEU A 809 -2.72 -28.67 21.05
C LEU A 809 -2.83 -30.08 20.47
N ASP A 810 -3.99 -30.49 19.96
CA ASP A 810 -4.12 -31.79 19.28
C ASP A 810 -3.37 -31.85 17.95
N ASP A 811 -3.04 -30.69 17.38
CA ASP A 811 -2.28 -30.57 16.14
C ASP A 811 -0.79 -30.34 16.41
N LEU A 812 -0.33 -30.43 17.66
CA LEU A 812 1.09 -30.28 18.00
C LEU A 812 1.91 -31.38 17.28
N PRO A 813 2.83 -31.02 16.38
CA PRO A 813 3.59 -32.01 15.62
C PRO A 813 4.50 -32.86 16.51
N ASN A 814 4.75 -34.11 16.09
CA ASN A 814 5.65 -35.03 16.80
C ASN A 814 7.10 -34.54 16.87
N VAL A 815 7.49 -33.60 16.01
CA VAL A 815 8.81 -32.97 16.02
C VAL A 815 8.96 -31.90 17.11
N ALA A 816 7.87 -31.52 17.79
CA ALA A 816 7.92 -30.60 18.92
C ALA A 816 8.74 -31.20 20.07
N ARG A 817 9.77 -30.47 20.49
CA ARG A 817 10.68 -30.83 21.58
C ARG A 817 10.50 -29.92 22.79
N THR A 818 10.17 -28.65 22.55
CA THR A 818 10.18 -27.61 23.59
C THR A 818 8.93 -26.73 23.50
N ILE A 819 8.26 -26.52 24.64
CA ILE A 819 7.10 -25.64 24.79
C ILE A 819 7.41 -24.53 25.80
N PHE A 820 7.17 -23.28 25.40
CA PHE A 820 7.04 -22.12 26.28
C PHE A 820 5.57 -21.86 26.54
N TRP A 821 5.13 -21.97 27.79
CA TRP A 821 3.75 -21.71 28.20
C TRP A 821 3.69 -20.57 29.22
N PRO A 822 3.87 -19.31 28.78
CA PRO A 822 3.91 -18.18 29.69
C PRO A 822 2.55 -17.94 30.34
N ILE A 823 2.58 -17.53 31.61
CA ILE A 823 1.41 -17.09 32.39
C ILE A 823 0.14 -17.96 32.22
N PRO A 824 0.21 -19.30 32.35
CA PRO A 824 -0.93 -20.18 32.10
C PRO A 824 -1.81 -20.28 33.35
N TYR A 825 -2.37 -19.17 33.80
CA TYR A 825 -3.10 -19.13 35.08
C TYR A 825 -4.32 -20.06 35.10
N CYS A 826 -5.14 -20.00 34.05
CA CYS A 826 -6.48 -20.62 34.06
C CYS A 826 -6.71 -21.72 33.02
N PRO A 827 -5.76 -22.64 32.74
CA PRO A 827 -5.95 -23.62 31.68
C PRO A 827 -7.03 -24.62 32.07
N ALA A 828 -7.79 -25.09 31.08
CA ALA A 828 -8.70 -26.21 31.28
C ALA A 828 -7.94 -27.48 31.69
N ASP A 829 -8.57 -28.36 32.45
CA ASP A 829 -7.93 -29.60 32.92
C ASP A 829 -7.42 -30.46 31.74
N ALA A 830 -8.18 -30.52 30.64
CA ALA A 830 -7.76 -31.22 29.42
C ALA A 830 -6.48 -30.65 28.80
N VAL A 831 -6.33 -29.32 28.78
CA VAL A 831 -5.13 -28.64 28.28
C VAL A 831 -3.93 -29.00 29.15
N PHE A 832 -4.09 -28.91 30.47
CA PHE A 832 -3.03 -29.29 31.41
C PHE A 832 -2.60 -30.75 31.23
N GLU A 833 -3.54 -31.69 31.08
CA GLU A 833 -3.21 -33.11 30.88
C GLU A 833 -2.48 -33.37 29.56
N LYS A 834 -2.81 -32.64 28.49
CA LYS A 834 -2.08 -32.72 27.20
C LYS A 834 -0.64 -32.23 27.35
N VAL A 835 -0.42 -31.09 28.00
CA VAL A 835 0.92 -30.58 28.29
C VAL A 835 1.70 -31.54 29.21
N LEU A 836 1.06 -32.10 30.24
CA LEU A 836 1.67 -33.12 31.10
C LEU A 836 2.05 -34.38 30.31
N ALA A 837 1.21 -34.81 29.36
CA ALA A 837 1.50 -35.95 28.51
C ALA A 837 2.68 -35.67 27.56
N PHE A 838 2.77 -34.47 26.99
CA PHE A 838 3.91 -34.03 26.19
C PHE A 838 5.22 -34.12 26.99
N VAL A 839 5.26 -33.57 28.21
CA VAL A 839 6.45 -33.64 29.06
C VAL A 839 6.78 -35.08 29.44
N ARG A 840 5.79 -35.89 29.81
CA ARG A 840 6.02 -37.31 30.16
C ARG A 840 6.68 -38.11 29.04
N LYS A 841 6.43 -37.74 27.78
CA LYS A 841 6.98 -38.37 26.57
C LYS A 841 8.34 -37.81 26.13
N GLY A 842 8.99 -36.97 26.95
CA GLY A 842 10.32 -36.43 26.64
C GLY A 842 10.35 -34.94 26.34
N GLY A 843 9.20 -34.26 26.30
CA GLY A 843 9.14 -32.82 26.02
C GLY A 843 9.75 -31.94 27.12
N ASN A 844 10.31 -30.81 26.71
CA ASN A 844 10.79 -29.74 27.59
C ASN A 844 9.70 -28.67 27.77
N LEU A 845 9.37 -28.32 29.01
CA LEU A 845 8.36 -27.30 29.31
C LEU A 845 8.96 -26.16 30.14
N TYR A 846 8.82 -24.93 29.63
CA TYR A 846 8.88 -23.70 30.41
C TYR A 846 7.45 -23.25 30.75
N PHE A 847 7.21 -22.86 32.00
CA PHE A 847 6.06 -22.03 32.34
C PHE A 847 6.35 -21.08 33.49
N SER A 848 5.63 -19.95 33.50
CA SER A 848 5.77 -18.88 34.50
C SER A 848 4.49 -18.64 35.29
N GLY A 849 4.57 -17.95 36.43
CA GLY A 849 3.40 -17.58 37.21
C GLY A 849 2.79 -18.73 38.03
N ASP A 850 1.51 -19.04 37.82
CA ASP A 850 0.75 -20.00 38.64
C ASP A 850 -0.10 -20.93 37.74
N LEU A 851 -0.31 -22.18 38.15
CA LEU A 851 -1.15 -23.19 37.49
C LEU A 851 -2.31 -23.66 38.38
N SER A 852 -2.46 -23.08 39.58
CA SER A 852 -3.40 -23.53 40.59
C SER A 852 -4.84 -23.09 40.33
N PHE A 853 -5.09 -22.25 39.32
CA PHE A 853 -6.45 -21.85 38.96
C PHE A 853 -7.10 -22.81 37.95
N ASP A 854 -8.38 -23.08 38.14
CA ASP A 854 -9.21 -23.74 37.12
C ASP A 854 -9.63 -22.75 36.02
N GLU A 855 -10.32 -23.25 34.99
CA GLU A 855 -10.79 -22.42 33.86
C GLU A 855 -11.76 -21.31 34.30
N TRP A 856 -12.31 -21.42 35.52
CA TRP A 856 -13.23 -20.47 36.15
C TRP A 856 -12.55 -19.48 37.09
N ARG A 857 -11.22 -19.37 37.06
CA ARG A 857 -10.43 -18.46 37.92
C ARG A 857 -10.52 -18.76 39.42
N ARG A 858 -10.79 -20.00 39.81
CA ARG A 858 -10.76 -20.43 41.22
C ARG A 858 -9.46 -21.18 41.51
N PRO A 859 -8.74 -20.92 42.62
CA PRO A 859 -7.46 -21.56 42.96
C PRO A 859 -7.64 -23.01 43.46
N SER A 860 -8.35 -23.84 42.68
CA SER A 860 -8.82 -25.18 43.05
C SER A 860 -7.92 -26.32 42.54
N ARG A 861 -6.84 -26.00 41.82
CA ARG A 861 -5.98 -26.94 41.07
C ARG A 861 -4.53 -26.97 41.55
N THR A 862 -4.29 -26.66 42.83
CA THR A 862 -2.95 -26.75 43.46
C THR A 862 -2.27 -28.11 43.28
N SER A 863 -3.05 -29.19 43.11
CA SER A 863 -2.55 -30.54 42.81
C SER A 863 -1.79 -30.67 41.48
N ARG A 864 -1.95 -29.74 40.53
CA ARG A 864 -1.19 -29.69 39.27
C ARG A 864 0.31 -29.54 39.49
N PHE A 865 0.71 -28.73 40.47
CA PHE A 865 2.13 -28.61 40.87
C PHE A 865 2.69 -29.95 41.33
N LYS A 866 1.93 -30.73 42.11
CA LYS A 866 2.34 -32.08 42.55
C LYS A 866 2.54 -33.03 41.37
N LYS A 867 1.68 -32.94 40.33
CA LYS A 867 1.83 -33.76 39.11
C LYS A 867 3.12 -33.45 38.34
N PHE A 868 3.63 -32.22 38.44
CA PHE A 868 4.95 -31.82 37.93
C PHE A 868 6.10 -31.96 38.95
N GLY A 869 5.85 -32.48 40.16
CA GLY A 869 6.86 -32.61 41.21
C GLY A 869 7.31 -31.26 41.82
N LEU A 870 6.52 -30.21 41.64
CA LEU A 870 6.80 -28.85 42.09
C LEU A 870 6.20 -28.57 43.48
N PRO A 871 6.74 -27.58 44.24
CA PRO A 871 6.11 -27.15 45.48
C PRO A 871 4.72 -26.57 45.23
N LEU A 872 3.82 -26.71 46.21
CA LEU A 872 2.48 -26.15 46.13
C LEU A 872 2.54 -24.62 46.11
N ALA A 873 1.85 -23.99 45.15
CA ALA A 873 1.63 -22.55 45.13
C ALA A 873 0.39 -22.17 45.96
N GLN A 874 0.37 -20.92 46.46
CA GLN A 874 -0.74 -20.40 47.29
C GLN A 874 -1.93 -19.87 46.47
N GLY A 875 -1.82 -19.75 45.14
CA GLY A 875 -2.92 -19.30 44.28
C GLY A 875 -3.18 -17.79 44.41
N ALA A 876 -2.20 -16.97 44.02
CA ALA A 876 -2.33 -15.51 44.00
C ALA A 876 -2.93 -15.03 42.67
N SER A 877 -3.80 -14.01 42.72
CA SER A 877 -4.32 -13.37 41.50
C SER A 877 -3.17 -12.81 40.66
N PRO A 878 -3.17 -12.99 39.32
CA PRO A 878 -2.04 -12.60 38.47
C PRO A 878 -1.70 -11.12 38.56
N PHE A 879 -2.70 -10.26 38.76
CA PHE A 879 -2.52 -8.80 38.81
C PHE A 879 -2.24 -8.26 40.21
N GLN A 880 -2.32 -9.11 41.23
CA GLN A 880 -1.94 -8.78 42.62
C GLN A 880 -0.57 -9.35 42.98
N THR A 881 0.04 -10.13 42.07
CA THR A 881 1.35 -10.74 42.27
C THR A 881 2.43 -9.68 42.06
N THR A 882 3.18 -9.36 43.11
CA THR A 882 4.35 -8.49 43.00
C THR A 882 5.40 -9.15 42.12
N ILE A 883 5.76 -8.50 41.03
CA ILE A 883 6.81 -8.98 40.13
C ILE A 883 8.17 -8.65 40.77
N PRO A 884 9.01 -9.66 41.06
CA PRO A 884 10.32 -9.40 41.64
C PRO A 884 11.19 -8.62 40.64
N ARG A 885 12.03 -7.72 41.15
CA ARG A 885 12.94 -6.94 40.30
C ARG A 885 13.96 -7.85 39.59
N ALA A 886 14.55 -8.78 40.33
CA ALA A 886 15.47 -9.79 39.81
C ALA A 886 14.71 -11.05 39.37
N ILE A 887 15.22 -11.74 38.35
CA ILE A 887 14.67 -13.02 37.86
C ILE A 887 14.88 -14.08 38.97
N PRO A 888 13.81 -14.73 39.47
CA PRO A 888 13.95 -15.83 40.43
C PRO A 888 14.62 -17.06 39.83
N ASP A 889 15.22 -17.89 40.68
CA ASP A 889 15.74 -19.19 40.25
C ASP A 889 14.63 -20.12 39.73
N PHE A 890 14.94 -20.86 38.67
CA PHE A 890 14.07 -21.92 38.17
C PHE A 890 13.91 -23.07 39.16
N ILE A 891 12.67 -23.55 39.33
CA ILE A 891 12.40 -24.84 39.96
C ILE A 891 12.33 -25.90 38.86
N VAL A 892 13.39 -26.70 38.74
CA VAL A 892 13.50 -27.71 37.69
C VAL A 892 13.13 -29.11 38.22
N ARG A 893 12.32 -29.84 37.47
CA ARG A 893 11.89 -31.21 37.79
C ARG A 893 11.86 -32.10 36.56
N LYS A 894 12.33 -33.34 36.71
CA LYS A 894 12.08 -34.40 35.73
C LYS A 894 10.66 -34.95 35.93
N VAL A 895 9.94 -35.14 34.82
CA VAL A 895 8.57 -35.66 34.83
C VAL A 895 8.41 -36.64 33.68
N GLY A 896 8.36 -37.93 33.98
CA GLY A 896 8.48 -38.97 32.95
C GLY A 896 9.86 -38.90 32.29
N GLU A 897 9.89 -38.89 30.96
CA GLU A 897 11.13 -38.80 30.17
C GLU A 897 11.59 -37.35 29.93
N GLY A 898 10.72 -36.36 30.14
CA GLY A 898 11.01 -34.94 29.92
C GLY A 898 11.28 -34.16 31.19
N GLN A 899 11.23 -32.83 31.06
CA GLN A 899 11.51 -31.91 32.16
C GLN A 899 10.63 -30.67 32.15
N VAL A 900 10.43 -30.12 33.34
CA VAL A 900 9.68 -28.90 33.62
C VAL A 900 10.63 -27.90 34.28
N CYS A 901 10.73 -26.70 33.70
CA CYS A 901 11.39 -25.54 34.27
C CYS A 901 10.33 -24.52 34.65
N TYR A 902 10.03 -24.43 35.94
CA TYR A 902 9.03 -23.53 36.48
C TYR A 902 9.68 -22.24 37.00
N LEU A 903 9.21 -21.10 36.50
CA LEU A 903 9.55 -19.78 37.03
C LEU A 903 8.42 -19.28 37.95
N PRO A 904 8.60 -19.21 39.28
CA PRO A 904 7.55 -18.85 40.24
C PRO A 904 7.23 -17.35 40.29
N ALA A 905 7.28 -16.68 39.14
CA ALA A 905 6.86 -15.30 38.96
C ALA A 905 6.34 -15.12 37.52
N PRO A 906 5.26 -14.36 37.32
CA PRO A 906 4.76 -14.03 35.99
C PRO A 906 5.59 -12.89 35.38
N ILE A 907 6.84 -13.18 35.04
CA ILE A 907 7.84 -12.18 34.67
C ILE A 907 7.48 -11.45 33.37
N GLU A 908 6.68 -12.06 32.49
CA GLU A 908 6.24 -11.50 31.22
C GLU A 908 5.37 -10.24 31.37
N TRP A 909 4.82 -9.97 32.55
CA TRP A 909 4.15 -8.70 32.85
C TRP A 909 5.10 -7.49 32.92
N LYS A 910 6.40 -7.74 33.10
CA LYS A 910 7.41 -6.70 33.27
C LYS A 910 7.70 -6.04 31.92
N PRO A 911 7.65 -4.69 31.82
CA PRO A 911 8.03 -3.99 30.59
C PRO A 911 9.44 -4.38 30.14
N LEU A 912 9.65 -4.58 28.83
CA LEU A 912 10.95 -5.01 28.25
C LEU A 912 12.13 -4.13 28.70
N ALA A 913 11.91 -2.81 28.85
CA ALA A 913 12.93 -1.86 29.28
C ALA A 913 13.46 -2.11 30.71
N GLU A 914 12.73 -2.85 31.54
CA GLU A 914 13.11 -3.11 32.93
C GLU A 914 13.86 -4.44 33.11
N TRP A 915 14.09 -5.22 32.04
CA TRP A 915 14.71 -6.53 32.13
C TRP A 915 16.22 -6.46 32.44
N GLU A 916 16.65 -7.25 33.42
CA GLU A 916 18.06 -7.52 33.75
C GLU A 916 18.30 -9.02 33.44
N GLY A 917 18.54 -9.35 32.16
CA GLY A 917 18.71 -10.73 31.65
C GLY A 917 17.50 -11.29 30.88
N ASN A 918 17.63 -12.51 30.34
CA ASN A 918 16.57 -13.21 29.59
C ASN A 918 16.38 -14.66 30.10
N PRO A 919 15.28 -14.97 30.82
CA PRO A 919 15.04 -16.29 31.39
C PRO A 919 14.76 -17.35 30.33
N TYR A 920 14.33 -16.94 29.12
CA TYR A 920 14.08 -17.87 28.03
C TYR A 920 15.40 -18.40 27.48
N ALA A 921 16.43 -17.54 27.41
CA ALA A 921 17.78 -17.95 27.03
C ALA A 921 18.40 -18.91 28.07
N GLU A 922 18.18 -18.67 29.37
CA GLU A 922 18.61 -19.59 30.43
C GLU A 922 17.91 -20.96 30.31
N PHE A 923 16.59 -20.95 30.05
CA PHE A 923 15.84 -22.18 29.82
C PHE A 923 16.34 -22.96 28.60
N LEU A 924 16.55 -22.29 27.45
CA LEU A 924 17.08 -22.91 26.23
C LEU A 924 18.44 -23.57 26.49
N THR A 925 19.35 -22.85 27.18
CA THR A 925 20.66 -23.38 27.59
C THR A 925 20.52 -24.65 28.43
N ARG A 926 19.54 -24.69 29.35
CA ARG A 926 19.26 -25.86 30.20
C ARG A 926 18.75 -27.07 29.44
N VAL A 927 18.05 -26.86 28.34
CA VAL A 927 17.46 -27.93 27.54
C VAL A 927 18.30 -28.28 26.32
N GLU A 928 19.52 -27.74 26.25
CA GLU A 928 20.48 -27.95 25.17
C GLU A 928 19.95 -27.51 23.78
N GLU A 929 19.06 -26.53 23.77
CA GLU A 929 18.62 -25.84 22.55
C GLU A 929 19.41 -24.54 22.42
N SER A 930 19.90 -24.23 21.22
CA SER A 930 20.69 -23.03 20.95
C SER A 930 20.14 -22.29 19.73
N GLY A 931 20.07 -20.97 19.83
CA GLY A 931 19.77 -20.11 18.69
C GLY A 931 20.95 -19.89 17.76
N ILE A 932 20.73 -19.03 16.79
CA ILE A 932 21.75 -18.52 15.90
C ILE A 932 22.74 -17.73 16.76
N PHE A 933 24.00 -18.17 16.77
CA PHE A 933 25.02 -17.47 17.54
C PHE A 933 25.37 -16.15 16.84
N VAL A 934 25.25 -15.06 17.60
CA VAL A 934 25.62 -13.71 17.16
C VAL A 934 26.37 -12.97 18.26
N GLU A 935 27.43 -12.25 17.90
CA GLU A 935 28.20 -11.40 18.81
C GLU A 935 28.21 -9.94 18.33
N PRO A 936 27.84 -8.95 19.16
CA PRO A 936 27.31 -9.12 20.51
C PRO A 936 25.90 -9.71 20.48
N ASN A 937 25.55 -10.47 21.52
CA ASN A 937 24.18 -10.93 21.75
C ASN A 937 23.31 -9.71 22.09
N ASP A 938 22.58 -9.18 21.10
CA ASP A 938 21.80 -7.96 21.21
C ASP A 938 20.31 -8.29 21.19
N PRO A 939 19.58 -8.13 22.32
CA PRO A 939 18.17 -8.50 22.39
C PRO A 939 17.26 -7.65 21.48
N ARG A 940 17.79 -6.55 20.92
CA ARG A 940 17.08 -5.67 19.97
C ARG A 940 17.29 -6.09 18.50
N LEU A 941 18.13 -7.09 18.25
CA LEU A 941 18.35 -7.61 16.91
C LEU A 941 17.35 -8.74 16.62
N HIS A 942 16.42 -8.51 15.69
CA HIS A 942 15.68 -9.60 15.08
C HIS A 942 16.64 -10.32 14.12
N LEU A 943 16.83 -11.63 14.34
CA LEU A 943 17.72 -12.48 13.56
C LEU A 943 17.01 -13.80 13.29
N PHE A 944 16.78 -14.10 12.00
CA PHE A 944 16.07 -15.30 11.54
C PHE A 944 16.92 -16.08 10.54
N SER A 945 16.68 -17.39 10.42
CA SER A 945 17.33 -18.25 9.42
C SER A 945 16.28 -18.96 8.58
N ILE A 946 16.27 -18.70 7.27
CA ILE A 946 15.34 -19.33 6.32
C ILE A 946 16.10 -20.29 5.40
N PRO A 947 15.77 -21.59 5.39
CA PRO A 947 16.35 -22.53 4.44
C PRO A 947 15.74 -22.36 3.05
N GLU A 948 16.54 -22.68 2.04
CA GLU A 948 16.12 -22.62 0.64
C GLU A 948 16.09 -23.98 -0.05
N THR A 949 15.39 -24.05 -1.19
CA THR A 949 15.31 -25.26 -2.03
C THR A 949 16.66 -25.78 -2.52
N ASN A 950 17.66 -24.91 -2.68
CA ASN A 950 19.04 -25.24 -3.06
C ASN A 950 19.93 -25.61 -1.84
N LYS A 951 19.37 -25.64 -0.62
CA LYS A 951 20.06 -25.86 0.66
C LYS A 951 20.95 -24.71 1.12
N ASN A 952 20.87 -23.53 0.49
CA ASN A 952 21.40 -22.31 1.07
C ASN A 952 20.57 -21.91 2.30
N LEU A 953 21.17 -21.06 3.12
CA LEU A 953 20.51 -20.40 4.25
C LEU A 953 20.50 -18.90 4.01
N ILE A 954 19.35 -18.29 4.24
CA ILE A 954 19.18 -16.85 4.28
C ILE A 954 19.11 -16.43 5.74
N TYR A 955 19.94 -15.48 6.15
CA TYR A 955 19.80 -14.82 7.43
C TYR A 955 19.27 -13.42 7.22
N THR A 956 18.15 -13.07 7.86
CA THR A 956 17.66 -11.69 7.90
C THR A 956 17.97 -11.06 9.24
N LEU A 957 18.31 -9.78 9.20
CA LEU A 957 18.69 -8.98 10.34
C LEU A 957 17.90 -7.69 10.34
N PHE A 958 17.33 -7.35 11.48
CA PHE A 958 16.72 -6.05 11.68
C PHE A 958 17.03 -5.55 13.08
N ARG A 959 17.75 -4.43 13.17
CA ARG A 959 18.06 -3.80 14.45
C ARG A 959 16.85 -2.95 14.88
N CYS A 960 15.94 -3.55 15.63
CA CYS A 960 14.68 -2.97 16.09
C CYS A 960 14.89 -1.97 17.25
N GLU A 961 15.71 -0.96 17.02
CA GLU A 961 15.97 0.15 17.93
C GLU A 961 16.29 1.40 17.12
N LYS A 962 15.85 2.56 17.61
CA LYS A 962 16.26 3.84 17.04
C LYS A 962 17.66 4.22 17.51
N ASP A 963 18.66 4.04 16.67
CA ASP A 963 20.04 4.46 16.92
C ASP A 963 20.82 4.61 15.62
N GLU A 964 21.31 5.79 15.27
CA GLU A 964 22.02 6.00 14.01
C GLU A 964 23.47 5.43 14.04
N ASN A 965 23.98 4.99 15.20
CA ASN A 965 25.32 4.41 15.27
C ASN A 965 25.37 3.01 14.66
N LEU A 966 26.38 2.78 13.83
CA LEU A 966 26.68 1.44 13.32
C LEU A 966 27.14 0.53 14.45
N ARG A 967 26.56 -0.67 14.48
CA ARG A 967 26.97 -1.78 15.36
C ARG A 967 27.33 -2.99 14.51
N GLU A 968 28.50 -3.57 14.78
CA GLU A 968 28.93 -4.83 14.16
C GLU A 968 28.27 -6.02 14.83
N TYR A 969 27.80 -6.97 14.02
CA TYR A 969 27.28 -8.27 14.41
C TYR A 969 28.09 -9.36 13.70
N ARG A 970 28.69 -10.28 14.46
CA ARG A 970 29.36 -11.50 13.98
C ARG A 970 28.42 -12.68 14.12
N ILE A 971 27.99 -13.25 13.00
CA ILE A 971 27.02 -14.35 12.93
C ILE A 971 27.76 -15.65 12.62
N GLN A 972 27.53 -16.69 13.42
CA GLN A 972 28.06 -18.01 13.13
C GLN A 972 27.11 -18.76 12.17
N THR A 973 27.56 -18.93 10.93
CA THR A 973 26.87 -19.77 9.94
C THR A 973 27.51 -21.17 9.90
N PRO A 974 26.87 -22.18 9.28
CA PRO A 974 27.49 -23.49 9.06
C PRO A 974 28.82 -23.43 8.29
N GLY A 975 28.98 -22.43 7.41
CA GLY A 975 30.16 -22.25 6.58
C GLY A 975 31.28 -21.39 7.18
N GLY A 976 31.03 -20.75 8.33
CA GLY A 976 31.98 -19.87 9.01
C GLY A 976 31.31 -18.62 9.58
N GLU A 977 32.13 -17.77 10.19
CA GLU A 977 31.67 -16.47 10.69
C GLU A 977 31.45 -15.49 9.53
N VAL A 978 30.35 -14.72 9.61
CA VAL A 978 30.09 -13.57 8.75
C VAL A 978 29.85 -12.36 9.63
N SER A 979 30.55 -11.26 9.39
CA SER A 979 30.37 -10.01 10.14
C SER A 979 29.60 -9.00 9.30
N LEU A 980 28.62 -8.30 9.87
CA LEU A 980 27.96 -7.18 9.20
C LEU A 980 27.62 -6.05 10.17
N ALA A 981 27.64 -4.81 9.71
CA ALA A 981 27.27 -3.65 10.50
C ALA A 981 25.82 -3.22 10.21
N LEU A 982 25.11 -2.74 11.23
CA LEU A 982 23.79 -2.13 11.08
C LEU A 982 23.64 -0.92 11.99
N ALA A 983 23.08 0.15 11.45
CA ALA A 983 22.45 1.17 12.28
C ALA A 983 21.03 0.70 12.68
N GLY A 984 20.48 1.37 13.69
CA GLY A 984 19.13 1.19 14.16
C GLY A 984 18.08 1.47 13.07
N PHE A 985 17.03 0.66 13.06
CA PHE A 985 16.00 0.61 12.03
C PHE A 985 16.51 0.42 10.59
N GLN A 986 17.72 -0.14 10.43
CA GLN A 986 18.21 -0.63 9.15
C GLN A 986 18.07 -2.16 9.10
N THR A 987 17.94 -2.67 7.87
CA THR A 987 17.85 -4.08 7.57
C THR A 987 19.18 -4.61 7.06
N GLY A 988 19.40 -5.91 7.26
CA GLY A 988 20.52 -6.66 6.72
C GLY A 988 20.04 -8.03 6.29
N LEU A 989 20.74 -8.61 5.32
CA LEU A 989 20.45 -9.93 4.79
C LEU A 989 21.75 -10.57 4.32
N ILE A 990 21.92 -11.87 4.52
CA ILE A 990 22.98 -12.66 3.87
C ILE A 990 22.39 -13.97 3.35
N GLU A 991 22.75 -14.36 2.12
CA GLU A 991 22.49 -15.71 1.58
C GLU A 991 23.83 -16.46 1.52
N THR A 992 23.90 -17.62 2.18
CA THR A 992 25.14 -18.40 2.25
C THR A 992 24.91 -19.90 2.10
N ASN A 993 25.90 -20.58 1.53
CA ASN A 993 25.93 -22.04 1.48
C ASN A 993 26.66 -22.64 2.70
N ARG A 994 26.77 -23.98 2.74
CA ARG A 994 27.44 -24.70 3.84
C ARG A 994 28.96 -24.50 3.86
N GLU A 995 29.55 -24.05 2.77
CA GLU A 995 30.98 -23.76 2.66
C GLU A 995 31.33 -22.33 3.10
N GLY A 996 30.33 -21.47 3.30
CA GLY A 996 30.47 -20.08 3.77
C GLY A 996 30.61 -19.06 2.64
N ALA A 997 30.32 -19.47 1.40
CA ALA A 997 30.29 -18.58 0.25
C ALA A 997 29.02 -17.72 0.29
N LEU A 998 29.12 -16.45 -0.13
CA LEU A 998 28.03 -15.47 -0.06
C LEU A 998 27.46 -15.23 -1.46
N PHE A 999 26.14 -15.37 -1.63
CA PHE A 999 25.46 -15.18 -2.92
C PHE A 999 24.68 -13.87 -2.99
N ALA A 1000 24.21 -13.40 -1.83
CA ALA A 1000 23.53 -12.14 -1.65
C ALA A 1000 23.93 -11.53 -0.30
N LEU A 1001 23.98 -10.20 -0.24
CA LEU A 1001 24.14 -9.46 1.00
C LEU A 1001 23.39 -8.12 0.96
N GLU A 1002 23.01 -7.64 2.13
CA GLU A 1002 22.41 -6.33 2.36
C GLU A 1002 22.95 -5.74 3.65
N GLY A 1003 23.10 -4.42 3.67
CA GLY A 1003 23.30 -3.71 4.93
C GLY A 1003 23.83 -2.29 4.77
N THR A 1004 24.34 -1.79 5.90
CA THR A 1004 24.98 -0.47 6.03
C THR A 1004 26.36 -0.65 6.67
N GLY A 1005 27.29 0.26 6.42
CA GLY A 1005 28.65 0.16 6.95
C GLY A 1005 29.49 -0.88 6.22
N PHE A 1006 29.43 -2.16 6.62
CA PHE A 1006 30.20 -3.23 5.99
C PHE A 1006 29.57 -4.61 6.13
N CYS A 1007 29.97 -5.53 5.25
CA CYS A 1007 29.75 -6.97 5.36
C CYS A 1007 31.08 -7.70 5.03
N ARG A 1008 31.48 -8.64 5.87
CA ARG A 1008 32.71 -9.43 5.76
C ARG A 1008 32.38 -10.91 5.87
N GLY A 1009 32.62 -11.65 4.79
CA GLY A 1009 32.66 -13.12 4.77
C GLY A 1009 34.10 -13.62 4.78
N ARG A 1010 34.30 -14.91 4.46
CA ARG A 1010 35.63 -15.52 4.39
C ARG A 1010 36.56 -14.80 3.40
N ASP A 1011 36.09 -14.63 2.16
CA ASP A 1011 36.89 -14.11 1.04
C ASP A 1011 36.32 -12.80 0.45
N LEU A 1012 35.24 -12.29 1.04
CA LEU A 1012 34.53 -11.10 0.58
C LEU A 1012 34.51 -10.02 1.66
N CYS A 1013 34.82 -8.79 1.29
CA CYS A 1013 34.61 -7.60 2.11
C CYS A 1013 33.94 -6.52 1.26
N VAL A 1014 32.77 -6.08 1.72
CA VAL A 1014 31.98 -4.99 1.11
C VAL A 1014 31.81 -3.89 2.13
N GLU A 1015 32.12 -2.66 1.78
CA GLU A 1015 31.83 -1.45 2.54
C GLU A 1015 30.69 -0.70 1.84
N ILE A 1016 29.68 -0.28 2.61
CA ILE A 1016 28.48 0.40 2.12
C ILE A 1016 28.26 1.63 3.00
N LEU A 1017 28.66 2.80 2.52
CA LEU A 1017 28.18 4.07 3.07
C LEU A 1017 26.83 4.37 2.41
N GLY A 1018 25.77 4.55 3.19
CA GLY A 1018 24.38 4.49 2.72
C GLY A 1018 23.74 3.14 3.03
N HIS A 1019 22.87 2.64 2.16
CA HIS A 1019 22.23 1.32 2.28
C HIS A 1019 22.03 0.71 0.88
N ALA A 1020 22.39 -0.57 0.72
CA ALA A 1020 22.24 -1.29 -0.54
C ALA A 1020 22.13 -2.81 -0.35
N MET A 1021 21.48 -3.45 -1.32
CA MET A 1021 21.44 -4.91 -1.49
C MET A 1021 22.29 -5.31 -2.69
N LEU A 1022 23.11 -6.35 -2.58
CA LEU A 1022 23.96 -6.91 -3.64
C LEU A 1022 23.58 -8.38 -3.86
N GLN A 1023 23.44 -8.79 -5.13
CA GLN A 1023 23.00 -10.14 -5.47
C GLN A 1023 23.67 -10.67 -6.73
N SER A 1024 24.27 -11.86 -6.62
CA SER A 1024 24.78 -12.61 -7.77
C SER A 1024 23.67 -12.96 -8.76
N LEU A 1025 23.93 -12.78 -10.06
CA LEU A 1025 22.99 -13.08 -11.15
C LEU A 1025 23.42 -14.29 -12.00
N ASP A 1026 24.63 -14.80 -11.81
CA ASP A 1026 25.22 -15.91 -12.57
C ASP A 1026 25.29 -17.23 -11.78
N GLY A 1027 24.84 -17.22 -10.52
CA GLY A 1027 24.83 -18.41 -9.67
C GLY A 1027 26.17 -18.74 -9.04
N PHE A 1028 27.19 -17.90 -9.21
CA PHE A 1028 28.44 -17.99 -8.46
C PHE A 1028 28.39 -17.12 -7.21
N PRO A 1029 29.16 -17.44 -6.16
CA PRO A 1029 29.36 -16.55 -5.02
C PRO A 1029 29.83 -15.15 -5.46
N LEU A 1030 29.51 -14.11 -4.70
CA LEU A 1030 29.79 -12.71 -5.04
C LEU A 1030 31.27 -12.44 -5.35
N GLU A 1031 32.20 -13.10 -4.64
CA GLU A 1031 33.63 -12.95 -4.88
C GLU A 1031 34.13 -13.60 -6.19
N GLN A 1032 33.36 -14.56 -6.72
CA GLN A 1032 33.61 -15.30 -7.96
C GLN A 1032 32.66 -14.89 -9.10
N SER A 1033 31.64 -14.08 -8.81
CA SER A 1033 30.64 -13.68 -9.78
C SER A 1033 31.26 -12.79 -10.86
N GLN A 1034 30.84 -12.99 -12.10
CA GLN A 1034 31.27 -12.18 -13.25
C GLN A 1034 30.33 -10.99 -13.47
N PHE A 1035 29.11 -11.05 -12.92
CA PHE A 1035 28.14 -9.98 -12.94
C PHE A 1035 27.07 -10.14 -11.85
N PHE A 1036 26.75 -9.04 -11.19
CA PHE A 1036 25.73 -8.99 -10.14
C PHE A 1036 24.95 -7.68 -10.20
N SER A 1037 23.77 -7.69 -9.57
CA SER A 1037 22.94 -6.50 -9.38
C SER A 1037 23.22 -5.86 -8.02
N ILE A 1038 23.07 -4.54 -7.99
CA ILE A 1038 23.10 -3.72 -6.80
C ILE A 1038 21.80 -2.90 -6.78
N TYR A 1039 21.10 -2.95 -5.64
CA TYR A 1039 19.86 -2.23 -5.40
C TYR A 1039 20.09 -1.25 -4.25
N PRO A 1040 20.59 -0.02 -4.53
CA PRO A 1040 20.74 1.00 -3.51
C PRO A 1040 19.36 1.48 -3.03
N THR A 1041 19.26 1.92 -1.77
CA THR A 1041 18.06 2.64 -1.27
C THR A 1041 18.41 3.98 -0.63
N GLN A 1042 19.70 4.27 -0.47
CA GLN A 1042 20.23 5.54 0.04
C GLN A 1042 21.49 5.91 -0.75
N ALA A 1043 21.76 7.22 -0.85
CA ALA A 1043 23.00 7.72 -1.42
C ALA A 1043 24.22 7.39 -0.53
N GLY A 1044 25.39 7.31 -1.14
CA GLY A 1044 26.69 7.08 -0.52
C GLY A 1044 27.64 6.32 -1.44
N THR A 1045 28.49 5.47 -0.90
CA THR A 1045 29.56 4.78 -1.65
C THR A 1045 29.57 3.30 -1.32
N ILE A 1046 29.72 2.46 -2.35
CA ILE A 1046 29.85 1.01 -2.22
C ILE A 1046 31.24 0.61 -2.69
N ARG A 1047 32.00 -0.09 -1.85
CA ARG A 1047 33.35 -0.56 -2.15
C ARG A 1047 33.48 -2.04 -1.87
N PHE A 1048 34.03 -2.80 -2.81
CA PHE A 1048 34.31 -4.22 -2.61
C PHE A 1048 35.44 -4.68 -3.52
N ARG A 1049 36.04 -5.82 -3.17
CA ARG A 1049 37.09 -6.44 -3.98
C ARG A 1049 36.49 -7.52 -4.88
N SER A 1050 36.92 -7.55 -6.14
CA SER A 1050 36.60 -8.62 -7.08
C SER A 1050 37.87 -9.07 -7.80
N GLU A 1051 38.08 -10.38 -7.90
CA GLU A 1051 39.20 -10.97 -8.65
C GLU A 1051 38.82 -11.35 -10.09
N THR A 1052 37.51 -11.47 -10.33
CA THR A 1052 36.89 -11.87 -11.59
C THR A 1052 36.60 -10.68 -12.50
N ILE A 1053 36.13 -9.56 -11.96
CA ILE A 1053 35.85 -8.34 -12.72
C ILE A 1053 37.12 -7.47 -12.71
N ARG A 1054 37.87 -7.50 -13.81
CA ARG A 1054 39.15 -6.76 -13.93
C ARG A 1054 39.01 -5.41 -14.59
N ASN A 1055 37.98 -5.24 -15.41
CA ASN A 1055 37.63 -3.98 -16.06
C ASN A 1055 36.15 -3.69 -15.77
N PRO A 1056 35.82 -3.18 -14.57
CA PRO A 1056 34.45 -2.99 -14.14
C PRO A 1056 33.74 -1.96 -15.02
N TRP A 1057 32.49 -2.26 -15.34
CA TRP A 1057 31.59 -1.41 -16.13
C TRP A 1057 30.23 -1.40 -15.47
N LEU A 1058 29.73 -0.21 -15.14
CA LEU A 1058 28.41 -0.05 -14.54
C LEU A 1058 27.38 0.27 -15.62
N VAL A 1059 26.21 -0.33 -15.47
CA VAL A 1059 25.01 0.08 -16.22
C VAL A 1059 23.90 0.35 -15.22
N ILE A 1060 23.49 1.61 -15.13
CA ILE A 1060 22.43 2.08 -14.25
C ILE A 1060 21.16 2.20 -15.07
N GLY A 1061 20.04 1.70 -14.54
CA GLY A 1061 18.78 1.66 -15.28
C GLY A 1061 17.60 1.25 -14.42
N GLU A 1062 16.49 0.94 -15.09
CA GLU A 1062 15.33 0.34 -14.46
C GLU A 1062 14.56 -0.57 -15.42
N MET A 1063 13.59 -1.30 -14.88
CA MET A 1063 12.65 -2.08 -15.68
C MET A 1063 11.51 -1.18 -16.16
N ARG A 1064 11.21 -1.19 -17.47
CA ARG A 1064 10.00 -0.59 -18.06
C ARG A 1064 9.38 -1.54 -19.07
N LYS A 1065 8.08 -1.79 -18.95
CA LYS A 1065 7.30 -2.70 -19.79
C LYS A 1065 7.96 -4.07 -19.92
N GLY A 1066 8.52 -4.60 -18.82
CA GLY A 1066 9.24 -5.87 -18.77
C GLY A 1066 10.59 -5.88 -19.50
N GLN A 1067 11.15 -4.71 -19.82
CA GLN A 1067 12.44 -4.56 -20.50
C GLN A 1067 13.39 -3.70 -19.66
N TRP A 1068 14.67 -4.06 -19.67
CA TRP A 1068 15.72 -3.22 -19.09
C TRP A 1068 15.93 -1.94 -19.91
N ILE A 1069 15.92 -0.80 -19.22
CA ILE A 1069 16.18 0.52 -19.80
C ILE A 1069 17.43 1.12 -19.14
N PRO A 1070 18.57 1.15 -19.84
CA PRO A 1070 19.77 1.82 -19.33
C PRO A 1070 19.60 3.35 -19.41
N PHE A 1071 20.06 4.05 -18.37
CA PHE A 1071 20.12 5.50 -18.28
C PHE A 1071 21.55 6.02 -18.38
N GLU A 1072 22.47 5.35 -17.69
CA GLU A 1072 23.85 5.79 -17.53
C GLU A 1072 24.77 4.56 -17.61
N GLU A 1073 25.92 4.74 -18.25
CA GLU A 1073 27.00 3.75 -18.27
C GLU A 1073 28.30 4.46 -17.94
N LEU A 1074 29.05 3.91 -16.99
CA LEU A 1074 30.30 4.53 -16.53
C LEU A 1074 31.29 3.49 -16.01
N GLU A 1075 32.56 3.89 -16.03
CA GLU A 1075 33.65 3.15 -15.37
C GLU A 1075 33.70 3.60 -13.91
N PRO A 1076 33.52 2.68 -12.93
CA PRO A 1076 33.70 3.03 -11.53
C PRO A 1076 35.18 3.24 -11.21
N GLU A 1077 35.48 3.82 -10.04
CA GLU A 1077 36.84 3.85 -9.55
C GLU A 1077 37.35 2.42 -9.33
N TYR A 1078 38.54 2.11 -9.87
CA TYR A 1078 39.14 0.79 -9.80
C TYR A 1078 40.64 0.88 -9.46
N ASP A 1079 41.04 0.31 -8.33
CA ASP A 1079 42.45 0.20 -7.91
C ASP A 1079 42.74 -1.20 -7.35
N LYS A 1080 43.70 -1.91 -7.98
CA LYS A 1080 44.22 -3.21 -7.54
C LYS A 1080 43.13 -4.24 -7.18
N GLY A 1081 42.06 -4.33 -7.98
CA GLY A 1081 40.96 -5.28 -7.75
C GLY A 1081 39.84 -4.75 -6.85
N THR A 1082 39.98 -3.56 -6.27
CA THR A 1082 38.92 -2.89 -5.52
C THR A 1082 38.09 -2.04 -6.47
N ILE A 1083 36.78 -2.25 -6.47
CA ILE A 1083 35.79 -1.47 -7.21
C ILE A 1083 35.10 -0.54 -6.21
N GLN A 1084 35.04 0.75 -6.53
CA GLN A 1084 34.30 1.76 -5.75
C GLN A 1084 33.25 2.44 -6.62
N ILE A 1085 32.02 2.45 -6.13
CA ILE A 1085 30.83 2.94 -6.84
C ILE A 1085 30.20 4.05 -6.01
N ASP A 1086 30.07 5.24 -6.60
CA ASP A 1086 29.36 6.35 -5.99
C ASP A 1086 27.88 6.37 -6.38
N ILE A 1087 27.02 6.36 -5.37
CA ILE A 1087 25.57 6.41 -5.48
C ILE A 1087 25.12 7.79 -4.98
N ASP A 1088 24.60 8.61 -5.88
CA ASP A 1088 23.89 9.83 -5.49
C ASP A 1088 22.39 9.57 -5.37
N GLU A 1089 21.63 10.61 -5.02
CA GLU A 1089 20.17 10.55 -4.84
C GLU A 1089 19.41 10.05 -6.09
N ASP A 1090 19.91 10.33 -7.31
CA ASP A 1090 19.29 9.83 -8.54
C ASP A 1090 19.59 8.34 -8.77
N ARG A 1091 20.82 7.90 -8.47
CA ARG A 1091 21.22 6.48 -8.56
C ARG A 1091 20.57 5.63 -7.48
N ALA A 1092 20.29 6.18 -6.30
CA ALA A 1092 19.59 5.49 -5.20
C ALA A 1092 18.18 5.03 -5.60
N ALA A 1093 17.55 5.70 -6.57
CA ALA A 1093 16.24 5.32 -7.13
C ALA A 1093 16.33 4.33 -8.30
N CYS A 1094 17.50 3.79 -8.63
CA CYS A 1094 17.76 2.94 -9.79
C CYS A 1094 18.21 1.52 -9.40
N ILE A 1095 18.44 0.68 -10.42
CA ILE A 1095 19.11 -0.61 -10.33
C ILE A 1095 20.48 -0.43 -10.99
N VAL A 1096 21.54 -1.00 -10.40
CA VAL A 1096 22.90 -0.94 -10.95
C VAL A 1096 23.37 -2.35 -11.28
N LEU A 1097 23.83 -2.57 -12.51
CA LEU A 1097 24.54 -3.79 -12.90
C LEU A 1097 26.04 -3.52 -12.88
N CYS A 1098 26.80 -4.37 -12.21
CA CYS A 1098 28.27 -4.35 -12.21
C CYS A 1098 28.80 -5.60 -12.90
N MET A 1099 29.65 -5.43 -13.91
CA MET A 1099 30.13 -6.52 -14.78
C MET A 1099 31.35 -6.07 -15.60
N GLU A 1100 31.98 -6.98 -16.33
CA GLU A 1100 32.81 -6.59 -17.47
C GLU A 1100 31.95 -6.22 -18.69
N LYS A 1101 32.38 -5.24 -19.49
CA LYS A 1101 31.59 -4.71 -20.62
C LYS A 1101 31.11 -5.79 -21.62
N ALA A 1102 31.91 -6.84 -21.84
CA ALA A 1102 31.56 -7.96 -22.73
C ALA A 1102 30.39 -8.81 -22.22
N ARG A 1103 30.14 -8.83 -20.91
CA ARG A 1103 29.10 -9.63 -20.24
C ARG A 1103 27.75 -8.93 -20.12
N LYS A 1104 27.65 -7.68 -20.56
CA LYS A 1104 26.41 -6.89 -20.52
C LYS A 1104 25.16 -7.64 -21.03
N PRO A 1105 25.20 -8.38 -22.16
CA PRO A 1105 24.02 -9.12 -22.63
C PRO A 1105 23.54 -10.17 -21.62
N GLU A 1106 24.46 -10.90 -21.00
CA GLU A 1106 24.19 -11.96 -20.03
C GLU A 1106 23.58 -11.37 -18.75
N ALA A 1107 24.20 -10.32 -18.20
CA ALA A 1107 23.71 -9.64 -16.99
C ALA A 1107 22.31 -9.04 -17.18
N VAL A 1108 22.07 -8.36 -18.30
CA VAL A 1108 20.75 -7.79 -18.63
C VAL A 1108 19.71 -8.89 -18.80
N GLN A 1109 20.06 -10.02 -19.42
CA GLN A 1109 19.16 -11.15 -19.58
C GLN A 1109 18.79 -11.76 -18.22
N ALA A 1110 19.78 -11.97 -17.33
CA ALA A 1110 19.58 -12.50 -16.00
C ALA A 1110 18.65 -11.60 -15.16
N LEU A 1111 18.95 -10.29 -15.09
CA LEU A 1111 18.08 -9.32 -14.39
C LEU A 1111 16.66 -9.31 -14.96
N THR A 1112 16.52 -9.28 -16.28
CA THR A 1112 15.21 -9.25 -16.94
C THR A 1112 14.39 -10.52 -16.66
N SER A 1113 15.04 -11.66 -16.42
CA SER A 1113 14.36 -12.92 -16.10
C SER A 1113 13.60 -12.90 -14.76
N LEU A 1114 14.02 -12.06 -13.82
CA LEU A 1114 13.35 -11.89 -12.52
C LEU A 1114 11.95 -11.25 -12.65
N VAL A 1115 11.68 -10.54 -13.75
CA VAL A 1115 10.44 -9.76 -13.96
C VAL A 1115 9.57 -10.30 -15.09
N LYS A 1116 10.11 -11.18 -15.94
CA LYS A 1116 9.37 -11.77 -17.07
C LYS A 1116 8.33 -12.80 -16.62
N LYS A 1117 7.22 -12.89 -17.36
CA LYS A 1117 6.22 -13.97 -17.26
C LYS A 1117 6.74 -15.26 -17.91
N GLY A 1118 6.35 -16.40 -17.37
CA GLY A 1118 6.31 -17.72 -18.02
C GLY A 1118 7.63 -18.27 -18.60
N ASN A 1119 8.07 -19.42 -18.08
CA ASN A 1119 9.14 -20.31 -18.56
C ASN A 1119 10.38 -19.66 -19.20
N SER A 1120 11.15 -18.88 -18.43
CA SER A 1120 12.59 -18.84 -18.67
C SER A 1120 13.25 -20.01 -17.92
N ASN A 1121 13.74 -20.98 -18.69
CA ASN A 1121 14.59 -22.09 -18.26
C ASN A 1121 15.91 -21.57 -17.68
N TYR A 1122 15.89 -20.92 -16.52
CA TYR A 1122 17.11 -20.57 -15.79
C TYR A 1122 17.56 -21.69 -14.84
N GLY A 1123 16.72 -22.71 -14.63
CA GLY A 1123 17.02 -23.89 -13.80
C GLY A 1123 18.02 -24.88 -14.40
N GLN A 1124 18.64 -24.58 -15.56
CA GLN A 1124 19.71 -25.39 -16.14
C GLN A 1124 21.08 -24.70 -16.12
N ILE A 1125 21.19 -23.51 -15.50
CA ILE A 1125 22.48 -22.81 -15.28
C ILE A 1125 22.83 -22.73 -13.77
N ARG A 1126 21.92 -23.11 -12.87
CA ARG A 1126 22.26 -23.32 -11.44
C ARG A 1126 22.77 -24.73 -11.19
#